data_AF-A0A182S4Y3-F1
#
_entry.id   AF-A0A182S4Y3-F1
#
_cell.length_a   1.000
_cell.length_b   1.000
_cell.length_c   1.000
_cell.angle_alpha   90.00
_cell.angle_beta   90.00
_cell.angle_gamma   90.00
#
_symmetry.space_group_name_H-M   'P 1'
#
loop_
_entity.id
_entity.type
_entity.pdbx_description
1 polymer ?
#
loop_
_entity_poly.entity_id
_entity_poly.type
_entity_poly.pdbx_seq_one_letter_code
_entity_poly.pdbx_strand_id
1 'polypeptide(L)'
;MADINTRFRGLLQRPYEPTFVPKNNGQLYYDVPDSYLTDHYRPFGAALQNRYGTNAQTRIPLPNITAPDLAYADVVSRRGAFSVFQPAHQRVASQLIELFLNQTNPDALSAIAVYARDRLNGPLFQYALSVALMHRTDTKDVEIPSFLELFPDRYVDPAVFPQLREEGTLVDQGDRRAIEIPMNFTASDRVDEQRLAYWREDIGVNLHHWHWHLVYPARGPDRIVRKDRRGELFYYMHQQTMARYNTERFANGLPRVVAFRNFREAIPEGYFPKITRSSDGRSYPARHPNETLRDLKRVEDGVIVSIADMELWTTRIFEAIDNGFAQSSTDQRVPLDNDNGIDLLGNMVEASSLSVNLQYYGDLHNNGHNILGYIHDPDNSFLEGFGVVGDNTTAMRDPVFYRWHQHIDDMFVRHKQRLPAYTGQELSFNDVAVDNFEIQLNKANAPMNILLTFWQRSQVNLGTGLDFGPEGNLFATFTHIQHAPFSFRIRVNNRAGDTRRGTVRIFYGPKTNERGQTLPFRDQRRLMVELDKFTVTLNPGANTIVRRSDQSSVTIPYERTFRNVAASSLTRNEAFQFCNCGWPNHMLLPKGSPDGLEYDFFVMVSDYTMDRVEDFDENVNCNDAHSFCGLRDRRYPDARSMGYPFDRFTAGTIGSLLDFTKPYVNMLVTPVKIRFTNTVIARA
;
A
#
# COMPACT_ATOMS: atom_id res chain seq x y z
N MET A 1 16.21 0.12 -32.89
CA MET A 1 15.55 -0.75 -31.90
C MET A 1 14.74 0.13 -30.98
N ALA A 2 13.47 -0.21 -30.72
CA ALA A 2 12.68 0.48 -29.70
C ALA A 2 13.38 0.36 -28.34
N ASP A 3 13.33 1.41 -27.51
CA ASP A 3 13.94 1.33 -26.19
C ASP A 3 13.19 0.33 -25.29
N ILE A 4 13.89 -0.16 -24.26
CA ILE A 4 13.39 -1.17 -23.33
C ILE A 4 12.08 -0.75 -22.65
N ASN A 5 11.95 0.56 -22.38
CA ASN A 5 10.74 1.15 -21.81
C ASN A 5 9.54 1.01 -22.73
N THR A 6 9.68 1.46 -23.98
CA THR A 6 8.63 1.36 -25.01
C THR A 6 8.18 -0.08 -25.16
N ARG A 7 9.12 -1.02 -25.14
CA ARG A 7 8.85 -2.45 -25.28
C ARG A 7 8.03 -3.05 -24.14
N PHE A 8 8.29 -2.69 -22.89
CA PHE A 8 7.49 -3.23 -21.78
C PHE A 8 6.20 -2.44 -21.55
N ARG A 9 6.17 -1.13 -21.81
CA ARG A 9 4.93 -0.33 -21.75
C ARG A 9 3.82 -0.86 -22.65
N GLY A 10 4.16 -1.41 -23.83
CA GLY A 10 3.18 -2.07 -24.69
C GLY A 10 2.54 -3.32 -24.08
N LEU A 11 3.24 -4.01 -23.17
CA LEU A 11 2.73 -5.18 -22.45
C LEU A 11 1.93 -4.78 -21.20
N LEU A 12 2.30 -3.66 -20.57
CA LEU A 12 1.70 -3.07 -19.38
C LEU A 12 0.59 -2.06 -19.75
N GLN A 13 -0.34 -2.45 -20.62
CA GLN A 13 -1.55 -1.69 -20.93
C GLN A 13 -2.62 -2.62 -21.51
N ARG A 14 -3.88 -2.17 -21.54
CA ARG A 14 -5.03 -2.88 -22.13
C ARG A 14 -4.94 -4.40 -21.92
N PRO A 15 -5.00 -4.88 -20.65
CA PRO A 15 -4.58 -6.23 -20.29
C PRO A 15 -5.28 -7.35 -21.07
N TYR A 16 -6.52 -7.13 -21.51
CA TYR A 16 -7.29 -8.15 -22.24
C TYR A 16 -7.25 -8.01 -23.75
N GLU A 17 -6.82 -6.87 -24.31
CA GLU A 17 -6.52 -6.74 -25.73
C GLU A 17 -5.27 -7.55 -26.13
N PRO A 18 -5.35 -8.47 -27.10
CA PRO A 18 -4.19 -9.28 -27.50
C PRO A 18 -2.99 -8.46 -27.98
N THR A 19 -1.80 -9.04 -27.88
CA THR A 19 -0.52 -8.39 -28.24
C THR A 19 -0.40 -8.02 -29.73
N PHE A 20 -1.11 -8.74 -30.60
CA PHE A 20 -1.19 -8.42 -32.04
C PHE A 20 -2.07 -7.21 -32.37
N VAL A 21 -2.81 -6.66 -31.40
CA VAL A 21 -3.52 -5.38 -31.55
C VAL A 21 -2.53 -4.24 -31.29
N PRO A 22 -2.54 -3.14 -32.06
CA PRO A 22 -1.64 -2.01 -31.83
C PRO A 22 -1.78 -1.45 -30.41
N LYS A 23 -0.67 -0.97 -29.85
CA LYS A 23 -0.55 -0.41 -28.49
C LYS A 23 -0.16 1.06 -28.58
N ASN A 24 -0.28 1.80 -27.47
CA ASN A 24 -0.01 3.23 -27.40
C ASN A 24 -0.80 4.05 -28.46
N ASN A 25 -2.12 3.87 -28.55
CA ASN A 25 -2.97 4.55 -29.55
C ASN A 25 -2.47 4.35 -30.99
N GLY A 26 -2.25 3.09 -31.38
CA GLY A 26 -1.80 2.73 -32.74
C GLY A 26 -0.30 2.91 -33.02
N GLN A 27 0.49 3.48 -32.09
CA GLN A 27 1.88 3.84 -32.37
C GLN A 27 2.88 2.68 -32.25
N LEU A 28 2.56 1.68 -31.44
CA LEU A 28 3.44 0.55 -31.15
C LEU A 28 2.82 -0.77 -31.63
N TYR A 29 3.57 -1.56 -32.39
CA TYR A 29 3.12 -2.85 -32.88
C TYR A 29 4.18 -3.93 -32.63
N TYR A 30 3.76 -5.10 -32.16
CA TYR A 30 4.62 -6.27 -32.03
C TYR A 30 4.46 -7.15 -33.27
N ASP A 31 5.56 -7.52 -33.92
CA ASP A 31 5.54 -8.45 -35.03
C ASP A 31 5.37 -9.89 -34.50
N VAL A 32 4.14 -10.21 -34.09
CA VAL A 32 3.77 -11.50 -33.48
C VAL A 32 3.74 -12.60 -34.54
N PRO A 33 4.65 -13.61 -34.49
CA PRO A 33 4.61 -14.72 -35.42
C PRO A 33 3.46 -15.70 -35.07
N ASP A 34 3.04 -16.53 -36.03
CA ASP A 34 1.93 -17.48 -35.86
C ASP A 34 2.13 -18.45 -34.68
N SER A 35 3.38 -18.78 -34.34
CA SER A 35 3.74 -19.61 -33.19
C SER A 35 3.39 -18.96 -31.84
N TYR A 36 3.29 -17.63 -31.80
CA TYR A 36 2.89 -16.88 -30.60
C TYR A 36 1.39 -16.68 -30.52
N LEU A 37 0.65 -16.80 -31.62
CA LEU A 37 -0.80 -16.71 -31.57
C LEU A 37 -1.38 -17.88 -30.76
N THR A 38 -2.39 -17.57 -29.94
CA THR A 38 -3.17 -18.60 -29.26
C THR A 38 -3.89 -19.47 -30.29
N ASP A 39 -4.29 -20.68 -29.91
CA ASP A 39 -4.92 -21.63 -30.83
C ASP A 39 -6.16 -21.05 -31.53
N HIS A 40 -6.90 -20.19 -30.83
CA HIS A 40 -8.08 -19.51 -31.37
C HIS A 40 -7.73 -18.53 -32.51
N TYR A 41 -6.64 -17.76 -32.39
CA TYR A 41 -6.30 -16.71 -33.36
C TYR A 41 -5.34 -17.18 -34.46
N ARG A 42 -4.62 -18.29 -34.25
CA ARG A 42 -3.65 -18.83 -35.23
C ARG A 42 -4.24 -19.03 -36.63
N PRO A 43 -5.46 -19.56 -36.84
CA PRO A 43 -6.05 -19.69 -38.17
C PRO A 43 -6.26 -18.35 -38.91
N PHE A 44 -6.27 -17.24 -38.19
CA PHE A 44 -6.53 -15.90 -38.71
C PHE A 44 -5.27 -15.02 -38.76
N GLY A 45 -4.07 -15.57 -38.49
CA GLY A 45 -2.83 -14.82 -38.33
C GLY A 45 -2.55 -13.83 -39.47
N ALA A 46 -2.61 -14.30 -40.72
CA ALA A 46 -2.41 -13.45 -41.90
C ALA A 46 -3.44 -12.30 -42.01
N ALA A 47 -4.72 -12.59 -41.70
CA ALA A 47 -5.78 -11.57 -41.73
C ALA A 47 -5.61 -10.53 -40.62
N LEU A 48 -5.23 -10.97 -39.41
CA LEU A 48 -4.96 -10.09 -38.27
C LEU A 48 -3.73 -9.20 -38.53
N GLN A 49 -2.66 -9.77 -39.09
CA GLN A 49 -1.46 -9.02 -39.45
C GLN A 49 -1.75 -7.95 -40.52
N ASN A 50 -2.57 -8.28 -41.52
CA ASN A 50 -2.99 -7.30 -42.54
C ASN A 50 -3.88 -6.21 -41.95
N ARG A 51 -4.75 -6.54 -41.00
CA ARG A 51 -5.66 -5.58 -40.37
C ARG A 51 -4.95 -4.62 -39.41
N TYR A 52 -4.02 -5.12 -38.62
CA TYR A 52 -3.44 -4.39 -37.49
C TYR A 52 -1.97 -3.99 -37.68
N GLY A 53 -1.24 -4.67 -38.58
CA GLY A 53 0.19 -4.45 -38.81
C GLY A 53 0.53 -3.31 -39.77
N THR A 54 -0.48 -2.64 -40.34
CA THR A 54 -0.28 -1.50 -41.26
C THR A 54 -0.28 -0.18 -40.49
N ASN A 55 0.70 0.69 -40.77
CA ASN A 55 0.79 2.09 -40.28
C ASN A 55 1.29 2.32 -38.84
N ALA A 56 1.83 1.32 -38.15
CA ALA A 56 2.47 1.53 -36.85
C ALA A 56 3.82 2.26 -36.98
N GLN A 57 4.04 3.31 -36.17
CA GLN A 57 5.29 4.08 -36.17
C GLN A 57 6.48 3.26 -35.65
N THR A 58 6.26 2.46 -34.60
CA THR A 58 7.30 1.64 -33.97
C THR A 58 6.90 0.17 -34.04
N ARG A 59 7.80 -0.66 -34.59
CA ARG A 59 7.63 -2.12 -34.67
C ARG A 59 8.65 -2.82 -33.81
N ILE A 60 8.20 -3.82 -33.05
CA ILE A 60 9.05 -4.67 -32.22
C ILE A 60 9.12 -6.04 -32.88
N PRO A 61 10.26 -6.39 -33.52
CA PRO A 61 10.47 -7.73 -34.04
C PRO A 61 10.60 -8.72 -32.88
N LEU A 62 10.02 -9.91 -33.04
CA LEU A 62 10.08 -10.97 -32.03
C LEU A 62 10.87 -12.16 -32.55
N PRO A 63 11.82 -12.69 -31.76
CA PRO A 63 12.56 -13.88 -32.14
C PRO A 63 11.67 -15.12 -32.04
N ASN A 64 12.04 -16.19 -32.75
CA ASN A 64 11.50 -17.51 -32.43
C ASN A 64 11.99 -17.93 -31.04
N ILE A 65 11.09 -18.47 -30.24
CA ILE A 65 11.39 -19.00 -28.89
C ILE A 65 11.04 -20.47 -28.82
N THR A 66 11.69 -21.18 -27.92
CA THR A 66 11.14 -22.43 -27.39
C THR A 66 9.97 -22.05 -26.47
N ALA A 67 8.77 -22.52 -26.79
CA ALA A 67 7.57 -22.22 -26.01
C ALA A 67 7.77 -22.71 -24.56
N PRO A 68 7.63 -21.83 -23.55
CA PRO A 68 7.63 -22.27 -22.16
C PRO A 68 6.36 -23.09 -21.89
N ASP A 69 6.47 -24.08 -21.00
CA ASP A 69 5.29 -24.72 -20.42
C ASP A 69 4.58 -23.73 -19.51
N LEU A 70 3.30 -23.49 -19.77
CA LEU A 70 2.44 -22.58 -19.01
C LEU A 70 1.22 -23.31 -18.40
N ALA A 71 1.13 -24.64 -18.54
CA ALA A 71 -0.03 -25.41 -18.06
C ALA A 71 -0.24 -25.30 -16.55
N TYR A 72 0.83 -25.05 -15.78
CA TYR A 72 0.73 -24.80 -14.35
C TYR A 72 -0.17 -23.61 -14.00
N ALA A 73 -0.33 -22.64 -14.91
CA ALA A 73 -1.13 -21.43 -14.69
C ALA A 73 -2.63 -21.61 -15.01
N ASP A 74 -3.04 -22.77 -15.52
CA ASP A 74 -4.45 -23.06 -15.86
C ASP A 74 -5.38 -23.08 -14.63
N VAL A 75 -4.82 -23.03 -13.42
CA VAL A 75 -5.57 -22.86 -12.17
C VAL A 75 -6.40 -21.57 -12.15
N VAL A 76 -6.02 -20.56 -12.95
CA VAL A 76 -6.75 -19.30 -13.07
C VAL A 76 -6.93 -18.95 -14.55
N SER A 77 -8.18 -18.97 -15.00
CA SER A 77 -8.49 -18.67 -16.40
C SER A 77 -8.07 -17.25 -16.80
N ARG A 78 -7.87 -17.02 -18.11
CA ARG A 78 -7.45 -15.72 -18.66
C ARG A 78 -8.26 -14.52 -18.13
N ARG A 79 -9.57 -14.72 -17.90
CA ARG A 79 -10.53 -13.69 -17.45
C ARG A 79 -10.98 -13.84 -15.99
N GLY A 80 -10.55 -14.90 -15.31
CA GLY A 80 -10.94 -15.22 -13.95
C GLY A 80 -10.40 -14.27 -12.89
N ALA A 81 -10.91 -14.42 -11.68
CA ALA A 81 -10.47 -13.64 -10.52
C ALA A 81 -9.09 -14.14 -10.03
N PHE A 82 -8.17 -13.21 -9.78
CA PHE A 82 -6.84 -13.51 -9.23
C PHE A 82 -6.65 -12.78 -7.91
N SER A 83 -6.17 -13.50 -6.91
CA SER A 83 -5.86 -12.98 -5.58
C SER A 83 -4.61 -13.64 -5.01
N VAL A 84 -3.70 -12.81 -4.50
CA VAL A 84 -2.46 -13.26 -3.85
C VAL A 84 -2.69 -13.82 -2.44
N PHE A 85 -3.92 -13.87 -1.93
CA PHE A 85 -4.24 -14.58 -0.67
C PHE A 85 -4.48 -16.07 -0.88
N GLN A 86 -4.83 -16.49 -2.10
CA GLN A 86 -5.13 -17.88 -2.39
C GLN A 86 -3.85 -18.67 -2.65
N PRO A 87 -3.64 -19.82 -1.98
CA PRO A 87 -2.40 -20.60 -2.13
C PRO A 87 -2.14 -21.06 -3.57
N ALA A 88 -3.17 -21.45 -4.33
CA ALA A 88 -3.02 -21.84 -5.72
C ALA A 88 -2.50 -20.68 -6.59
N HIS A 89 -3.09 -19.50 -6.45
CA HIS A 89 -2.69 -18.28 -7.15
C HIS A 89 -1.29 -17.81 -6.76
N GLN A 90 -0.92 -17.88 -5.49
CA GLN A 90 0.44 -17.57 -5.01
C GLN A 90 1.49 -18.46 -5.69
N ARG A 91 1.21 -19.78 -5.81
CA ARG A 91 2.14 -20.73 -6.45
C ARG A 91 2.38 -20.40 -7.91
N VAL A 92 1.31 -20.16 -8.67
CA VAL A 92 1.45 -19.87 -10.11
C VAL A 92 2.06 -18.51 -10.38
N ALA A 93 1.78 -17.50 -9.53
CA ALA A 93 2.48 -16.23 -9.57
C ALA A 93 3.97 -16.39 -9.30
N SER A 94 4.35 -17.20 -8.31
CA SER A 94 5.75 -17.47 -7.98
C SER A 94 6.50 -18.14 -9.14
N GLN A 95 5.88 -19.12 -9.79
CA GLN A 95 6.48 -19.81 -10.96
C GLN A 95 6.63 -18.87 -12.16
N LEU A 96 5.62 -18.02 -12.42
CA LEU A 96 5.68 -17.05 -13.51
C LEU A 96 6.72 -15.96 -13.27
N ILE A 97 6.85 -15.47 -12.04
CA ILE A 97 7.92 -14.54 -11.63
C ILE A 97 9.28 -15.20 -11.88
N GLU A 98 9.47 -16.44 -11.43
CA GLU A 98 10.74 -17.15 -11.60
C GLU A 98 11.07 -17.38 -13.08
N LEU A 99 10.09 -17.71 -13.91
CA LEU A 99 10.25 -17.78 -15.37
C LEU A 99 10.78 -16.46 -15.95
N PHE A 100 10.20 -15.31 -15.57
CA PHE A 100 10.63 -14.00 -16.05
C PHE A 100 12.01 -13.59 -15.50
N LEU A 101 12.30 -13.89 -14.24
CA LEU A 101 13.62 -13.59 -13.64
C LEU A 101 14.74 -14.41 -14.28
N ASN A 102 14.47 -15.63 -14.75
CA ASN A 102 15.47 -16.53 -15.31
C ASN A 102 15.81 -16.26 -16.79
N GLN A 103 15.18 -15.25 -17.40
CA GLN A 103 15.51 -14.85 -18.77
C GLN A 103 16.88 -14.16 -18.82
N THR A 104 17.64 -14.42 -19.87
CA THR A 104 19.06 -14.03 -19.97
C THR A 104 19.28 -12.53 -20.15
N ASN A 105 18.34 -11.84 -20.79
CA ASN A 105 18.39 -10.41 -21.06
C ASN A 105 16.97 -9.86 -21.31
N PRO A 106 16.81 -8.52 -21.44
CA PRO A 106 15.49 -7.92 -21.63
C PRO A 106 14.80 -8.30 -22.96
N ASP A 107 15.57 -8.65 -24.00
CA ASP A 107 15.01 -9.08 -25.28
C ASP A 107 14.33 -10.46 -25.15
N ALA A 108 15.03 -11.41 -24.53
CA ALA A 108 14.50 -12.73 -24.22
C ALA A 108 13.30 -12.64 -23.27
N LEU A 109 13.38 -11.79 -22.23
CA LEU A 109 12.26 -11.52 -21.34
C LEU A 109 11.04 -11.02 -22.10
N SER A 110 11.21 -10.02 -22.96
CA SER A 110 10.08 -9.49 -23.73
C SER A 110 9.47 -10.53 -24.66
N ALA A 111 10.27 -11.38 -25.29
CA ALA A 111 9.76 -12.43 -26.17
C ALA A 111 8.89 -13.44 -25.39
N ILE A 112 9.40 -13.94 -24.25
CA ILE A 112 8.64 -14.81 -23.35
C ILE A 112 7.39 -14.10 -22.80
N ALA A 113 7.51 -12.83 -22.41
CA ALA A 113 6.38 -12.06 -21.89
C ALA A 113 5.28 -11.86 -22.94
N VAL A 114 5.62 -11.57 -24.21
CA VAL A 114 4.62 -11.47 -25.30
C VAL A 114 3.92 -12.81 -25.51
N TYR A 115 4.67 -13.91 -25.54
CA TYR A 115 4.09 -15.25 -25.69
C TYR A 115 3.14 -15.60 -24.54
N ALA A 116 3.52 -15.28 -23.30
CA ALA A 116 2.74 -15.59 -22.12
C ALA A 116 1.48 -14.70 -21.98
N ARG A 117 1.57 -13.41 -22.31
CA ARG A 117 0.54 -12.40 -22.02
C ARG A 117 -0.86 -12.79 -22.48
N ASP A 118 -1.00 -13.31 -23.70
CA ASP A 118 -2.31 -13.60 -24.27
C ASP A 118 -2.88 -14.96 -23.86
N ARG A 119 -2.08 -15.80 -23.20
CA ARG A 119 -2.44 -17.14 -22.69
C ARG A 119 -2.81 -17.12 -21.21
N LEU A 120 -2.27 -16.18 -20.46
CA LEU A 120 -2.37 -16.15 -19.00
C LEU A 120 -3.47 -15.20 -18.50
N ASN A 121 -3.85 -15.38 -17.23
CA ASN A 121 -4.71 -14.44 -16.51
C ASN A 121 -4.12 -13.02 -16.50
N GLY A 122 -4.96 -12.02 -16.81
CA GLY A 122 -4.54 -10.62 -16.93
C GLY A 122 -3.83 -10.10 -15.68
N PRO A 123 -4.50 -10.05 -14.51
CA PRO A 123 -3.89 -9.61 -13.26
C PRO A 123 -2.66 -10.43 -12.85
N LEU A 124 -2.68 -11.76 -13.01
CA LEU A 124 -1.53 -12.64 -12.74
C LEU A 124 -0.31 -12.23 -13.56
N PHE A 125 -0.49 -12.05 -14.88
CA PHE A 125 0.58 -11.65 -15.78
C PHE A 125 1.13 -10.27 -15.42
N GLN A 126 0.25 -9.29 -15.22
CA GLN A 126 0.65 -7.91 -14.89
C GLN A 126 1.40 -7.86 -13.55
N TYR A 127 0.93 -8.61 -12.54
CA TYR A 127 1.60 -8.74 -11.24
C TYR A 127 3.00 -9.37 -11.40
N ALA A 128 3.09 -10.54 -12.04
CA ALA A 128 4.35 -11.26 -12.16
C ALA A 128 5.40 -10.50 -13.00
N LEU A 129 4.98 -9.88 -14.11
CA LEU A 129 5.86 -9.06 -14.94
C LEU A 129 6.34 -7.82 -14.18
N SER A 130 5.44 -7.14 -13.44
CA SER A 130 5.83 -5.98 -12.61
C SER A 130 6.86 -6.36 -11.56
N VAL A 131 6.64 -7.46 -10.82
CA VAL A 131 7.63 -7.97 -9.84
C VAL A 131 8.97 -8.27 -10.52
N ALA A 132 8.96 -8.96 -11.67
CA ALA A 132 10.20 -9.28 -12.36
C ALA A 132 10.96 -8.02 -12.81
N LEU A 133 10.27 -7.05 -13.43
CA LEU A 133 10.87 -5.80 -13.90
C LEU A 133 11.46 -4.97 -12.75
N MET A 134 10.84 -5.00 -11.57
CA MET A 134 11.34 -4.32 -10.36
C MET A 134 12.61 -4.95 -9.78
N HIS A 135 12.89 -6.22 -10.05
CA HIS A 135 13.96 -6.95 -9.37
C HIS A 135 15.13 -7.36 -10.27
N ARG A 136 14.95 -7.38 -11.60
CA ARG A 136 16.08 -7.60 -12.49
C ARG A 136 16.97 -6.36 -12.57
N THR A 137 18.27 -6.59 -12.63
CA THR A 137 19.27 -5.52 -12.67
C THR A 137 19.31 -4.80 -14.02
N ASP A 138 18.89 -5.46 -15.10
CA ASP A 138 18.87 -4.97 -16.47
C ASP A 138 17.55 -4.28 -16.89
N THR A 139 16.58 -4.17 -15.98
CA THR A 139 15.28 -3.50 -16.21
C THR A 139 14.99 -2.40 -15.18
N LYS A 140 16.00 -1.96 -14.42
CA LYS A 140 15.86 -1.00 -13.32
C LYS A 140 15.21 0.34 -13.69
N ASP A 141 15.22 0.69 -14.97
CA ASP A 141 14.69 1.94 -15.54
C ASP A 141 13.38 1.78 -16.34
N VAL A 142 12.82 0.56 -16.48
CA VAL A 142 11.52 0.28 -17.11
C VAL A 142 10.32 0.79 -16.28
N GLU A 143 9.70 1.89 -16.65
CA GLU A 143 8.52 2.42 -15.94
C GLU A 143 7.37 1.39 -15.88
N ILE A 144 6.86 1.17 -14.67
CA ILE A 144 5.72 0.29 -14.39
C ILE A 144 4.49 1.18 -14.15
N PRO A 145 3.44 1.07 -14.96
CA PRO A 145 2.19 1.79 -14.76
C PRO A 145 1.56 1.45 -13.42
N SER A 146 0.83 2.42 -12.86
CA SER A 146 0.01 2.17 -11.68
C SER A 146 -1.05 1.09 -11.98
N PHE A 147 -1.41 0.27 -11.00
CA PHE A 147 -2.46 -0.72 -11.19
C PHE A 147 -3.81 -0.09 -11.56
N LEU A 148 -4.02 1.18 -11.18
CA LEU A 148 -5.17 1.99 -11.62
C LEU A 148 -5.23 2.16 -13.13
N GLU A 149 -4.08 2.28 -13.80
CA GLU A 149 -4.01 2.40 -15.27
C GLU A 149 -4.29 1.08 -15.98
N LEU A 150 -4.01 -0.04 -15.30
CA LEU A 150 -4.17 -1.39 -15.86
C LEU A 150 -5.58 -1.93 -15.63
N PHE A 151 -6.09 -1.79 -14.41
CA PHE A 151 -7.37 -2.33 -13.94
C PHE A 151 -8.16 -1.24 -13.21
N PRO A 152 -8.60 -0.18 -13.93
CA PRO A 152 -9.34 0.92 -13.31
C PRO A 152 -10.64 0.43 -12.66
N ASP A 153 -11.20 -0.68 -13.13
CA ASP A 153 -12.43 -1.29 -12.60
C ASP A 153 -12.36 -1.68 -11.13
N ARG A 154 -11.17 -1.77 -10.52
CA ARG A 154 -11.00 -2.03 -9.09
C ARG A 154 -10.97 -0.78 -8.22
N TYR A 155 -10.87 0.40 -8.83
CA TYR A 155 -10.64 1.65 -8.11
C TYR A 155 -11.78 2.66 -8.22
N VAL A 156 -12.54 2.59 -9.31
CA VAL A 156 -13.62 3.55 -9.60
C VAL A 156 -14.97 2.84 -9.67
N ASP A 157 -16.04 3.61 -9.44
CA ASP A 157 -17.41 3.13 -9.60
C ASP A 157 -17.65 2.61 -11.03
N PRO A 158 -18.12 1.36 -11.21
CA PRO A 158 -18.35 0.82 -12.55
C PRO A 158 -19.40 1.56 -13.37
N ALA A 159 -20.28 2.35 -12.75
CA ALA A 159 -21.23 3.20 -13.47
C ALA A 159 -20.54 4.26 -14.37
N VAL A 160 -19.25 4.52 -14.14
CA VAL A 160 -18.41 5.45 -14.93
C VAL A 160 -18.03 4.85 -16.28
N PHE A 161 -17.84 3.54 -16.40
CA PHE A 161 -17.31 2.94 -17.64
C PHE A 161 -18.24 3.04 -18.86
N PRO A 162 -19.56 2.81 -18.75
CA PRO A 162 -20.48 3.05 -19.86
C PRO A 162 -20.44 4.50 -20.35
N GLN A 163 -20.37 5.46 -19.42
CA GLN A 163 -20.28 6.89 -19.74
C GLN A 163 -18.96 7.23 -20.43
N LEU A 164 -17.83 6.67 -19.98
CA LEU A 164 -16.53 6.85 -20.65
C LEU A 164 -16.52 6.25 -22.07
N ARG A 165 -17.20 5.12 -22.27
CA ARG A 165 -17.34 4.51 -23.62
C ARG A 165 -18.18 5.42 -24.51
N GLU A 166 -19.32 5.92 -24.02
CA GLU A 166 -20.17 6.86 -24.74
C GLU A 166 -19.40 8.12 -25.14
N GLU A 167 -18.79 8.80 -24.17
CA GLU A 167 -17.99 10.01 -24.38
C GLU A 167 -16.85 9.76 -25.37
N GLY A 168 -16.10 8.66 -25.18
CA GLY A 168 -14.95 8.36 -26.01
C GLY A 168 -15.30 7.95 -27.44
N THR A 169 -16.50 7.40 -27.67
CA THR A 169 -16.98 6.99 -28.99
C THR A 169 -17.64 8.15 -29.74
N LEU A 170 -18.35 9.04 -29.04
CA LEU A 170 -19.17 10.09 -29.67
C LEU A 170 -18.44 11.44 -29.77
N VAL A 171 -17.44 11.69 -28.93
CA VAL A 171 -16.79 13.01 -28.80
C VAL A 171 -15.31 12.94 -29.19
N ASP A 172 -14.88 13.89 -30.02
CA ASP A 172 -13.50 14.05 -30.43
C ASP A 172 -12.58 14.29 -29.22
N GLN A 173 -11.36 13.75 -29.24
CA GLN A 173 -10.48 13.70 -28.08
C GLN A 173 -10.24 15.06 -27.38
N GLY A 174 -10.21 16.15 -28.15
CA GLY A 174 -10.00 17.51 -27.62
C GLY A 174 -11.21 18.10 -26.89
N ASP A 175 -12.41 17.58 -27.16
CA ASP A 175 -13.68 18.08 -26.64
C ASP A 175 -14.29 17.19 -25.55
N ARG A 176 -13.65 16.04 -25.26
CA ARG A 176 -14.11 15.10 -24.24
C ARG A 176 -14.17 15.71 -22.85
N ARG A 177 -15.24 15.44 -22.13
CA ARG A 177 -15.46 15.84 -20.75
C ARG A 177 -15.08 14.73 -19.78
N ALA A 178 -14.60 15.14 -18.61
CA ALA A 178 -14.32 14.18 -17.55
C ALA A 178 -15.62 13.72 -16.88
N ILE A 179 -15.75 12.42 -16.66
CA ILE A 179 -16.92 11.83 -15.98
C ILE A 179 -16.76 11.94 -14.46
N GLU A 180 -17.77 12.44 -13.76
CA GLU A 180 -17.75 12.62 -12.30
C GLU A 180 -17.92 11.29 -11.57
N ILE A 181 -17.05 11.01 -10.60
CA ILE A 181 -17.19 9.92 -9.64
C ILE A 181 -17.81 10.48 -8.35
N PRO A 182 -19.03 10.06 -7.97
CA PRO A 182 -19.64 10.52 -6.72
C PRO A 182 -18.88 9.98 -5.51
N MET A 183 -18.71 10.79 -4.46
CA MET A 183 -18.09 10.32 -3.20
C MET A 183 -18.97 9.27 -2.49
N ASN A 184 -20.28 9.46 -2.49
CA ASN A 184 -21.24 8.55 -1.87
C ASN A 184 -21.80 7.59 -2.93
N PHE A 185 -21.08 6.50 -3.20
CA PHE A 185 -21.52 5.47 -4.17
C PHE A 185 -21.72 4.08 -3.54
N THR A 186 -21.02 3.77 -2.44
CA THR A 186 -21.11 2.46 -1.77
C THR A 186 -22.25 2.39 -0.75
N ALA A 187 -22.49 3.47 0.00
CA ALA A 187 -23.63 3.62 0.89
C ALA A 187 -24.10 5.08 1.03
N SER A 188 -25.30 5.26 1.59
CA SER A 188 -25.81 6.58 2.03
C SER A 188 -25.36 6.90 3.45
N ASP A 189 -25.52 8.16 3.87
CA ASP A 189 -25.22 8.63 5.24
C ASP A 189 -26.03 7.95 6.36
N ARG A 190 -27.01 7.10 6.01
CA ARG A 190 -27.71 6.21 6.97
C ARG A 190 -26.80 5.12 7.55
N VAL A 191 -25.69 4.81 6.89
CA VAL A 191 -24.69 3.86 7.37
C VAL A 191 -23.59 4.67 8.05
N ASP A 192 -23.41 4.51 9.36
CA ASP A 192 -22.43 5.30 10.12
C ASP A 192 -21.00 5.15 9.58
N GLU A 193 -20.63 3.94 9.13
CA GLU A 193 -19.33 3.70 8.51
C GLU A 193 -19.15 4.48 7.20
N GLN A 194 -20.20 4.97 6.52
CA GLN A 194 -20.07 5.81 5.32
C GLN A 194 -19.26 7.08 5.57
N ARG A 195 -19.24 7.59 6.81
CA ARG A 195 -18.47 8.78 7.19
C ARG A 195 -16.97 8.65 6.89
N LEU A 196 -16.45 7.43 6.82
CA LEU A 196 -15.04 7.13 6.53
C LEU A 196 -14.81 6.59 5.11
N ALA A 197 -15.81 6.64 4.23
CA ALA A 197 -15.65 6.25 2.83
C ALA A 197 -14.52 7.04 2.14
N TYR A 198 -14.39 8.35 2.42
CA TYR A 198 -13.28 9.17 1.87
C TYR A 198 -11.89 8.66 2.22
N TRP A 199 -11.75 7.85 3.27
CA TRP A 199 -10.49 7.24 3.69
C TRP A 199 -10.37 5.84 3.11
N ARG A 200 -11.39 5.00 3.32
CA ARG A 200 -11.38 3.58 2.90
C ARG A 200 -11.32 3.41 1.39
N GLU A 201 -12.01 4.29 0.68
CA GLU A 201 -12.23 4.22 -0.76
C GLU A 201 -11.34 5.20 -1.53
N ASP A 202 -10.42 5.89 -0.85
CA ASP A 202 -9.39 6.71 -1.49
C ASP A 202 -8.53 5.85 -2.41
N ILE A 203 -8.40 6.30 -3.64
CA ILE A 203 -7.65 5.57 -4.67
C ILE A 203 -6.17 5.49 -4.30
N GLY A 204 -5.59 6.56 -3.74
CA GLY A 204 -4.18 6.61 -3.35
C GLY A 204 -3.85 5.67 -2.19
N VAL A 205 -4.73 5.56 -1.19
CA VAL A 205 -4.57 4.63 -0.05
C VAL A 205 -4.58 3.19 -0.52
N ASN A 206 -5.55 2.83 -1.38
CA ASN A 206 -5.64 1.47 -1.92
C ASN A 206 -4.47 1.15 -2.88
N LEU A 207 -3.99 2.15 -3.63
CA LEU A 207 -2.77 2.01 -4.44
C LEU A 207 -1.53 1.80 -3.55
N HIS A 208 -1.37 2.55 -2.46
CA HIS A 208 -0.26 2.35 -1.53
C HIS A 208 -0.23 0.91 -1.00
N HIS A 209 -1.38 0.39 -0.54
CA HIS A 209 -1.50 -0.96 -0.02
C HIS A 209 -1.13 -2.03 -1.05
N TRP A 210 -1.62 -1.88 -2.29
CA TRP A 210 -1.23 -2.77 -3.38
C TRP A 210 0.28 -2.70 -3.67
N HIS A 211 0.85 -1.51 -3.82
CA HIS A 211 2.28 -1.34 -4.10
C HIS A 211 3.16 -1.88 -2.96
N TRP A 212 2.74 -1.71 -1.70
CA TRP A 212 3.46 -2.24 -0.55
C TRP A 212 3.54 -3.77 -0.62
N HIS A 213 2.41 -4.44 -0.89
CA HIS A 213 2.39 -5.90 -1.06
C HIS A 213 3.04 -6.39 -2.37
N LEU A 214 3.15 -5.54 -3.39
CA LEU A 214 3.94 -5.82 -4.60
C LEU A 214 5.45 -5.80 -4.30
N VAL A 215 5.91 -4.83 -3.51
CA VAL A 215 7.31 -4.70 -3.07
C VAL A 215 7.67 -5.79 -2.06
N TYR A 216 6.77 -6.09 -1.13
CA TYR A 216 6.97 -7.05 -0.03
C TYR A 216 5.99 -8.22 -0.12
N PRO A 217 6.09 -9.08 -1.15
CA PRO A 217 5.17 -10.20 -1.32
C PRO A 217 5.40 -11.28 -0.25
N ALA A 218 4.32 -11.89 0.25
CA ALA A 218 4.39 -12.96 1.23
C ALA A 218 4.99 -14.27 0.68
N ARG A 219 4.83 -14.52 -0.62
CA ARG A 219 5.34 -15.71 -1.34
C ARG A 219 6.00 -15.29 -2.65
N GLY A 220 6.94 -16.10 -3.12
CA GLY A 220 7.71 -15.85 -4.33
C GLY A 220 9.08 -16.52 -4.24
N PRO A 221 9.95 -16.31 -5.25
CA PRO A 221 11.35 -16.68 -5.15
C PRO A 221 11.99 -16.03 -3.90
N ASP A 222 12.88 -16.76 -3.21
CA ASP A 222 13.47 -16.29 -1.94
C ASP A 222 14.15 -14.93 -2.07
N ARG A 223 14.86 -14.70 -3.19
CA ARG A 223 15.50 -13.40 -3.54
C ARG A 223 14.54 -12.22 -3.64
N ILE A 224 13.24 -12.47 -3.81
CA ILE A 224 12.20 -11.44 -3.87
C ILE A 224 11.60 -11.21 -2.50
N VAL A 225 11.25 -12.28 -1.77
CA VAL A 225 10.57 -12.20 -0.47
C VAL A 225 11.52 -11.76 0.65
N ARG A 226 12.77 -12.22 0.64
CA ARG A 226 13.77 -11.95 1.68
C ARG A 226 14.34 -10.53 1.59
N LYS A 227 13.55 -9.58 2.06
CA LYS A 227 13.94 -8.17 2.22
C LYS A 227 14.19 -7.84 3.69
N ASP A 228 15.01 -6.81 3.91
CA ASP A 228 15.38 -6.36 5.25
C ASP A 228 14.14 -6.01 6.09
N ARG A 229 14.06 -6.62 7.28
CA ARG A 229 13.03 -6.36 8.32
C ARG A 229 11.58 -6.32 7.79
N ARG A 230 11.28 -7.14 6.78
CA ARG A 230 10.00 -7.10 6.07
C ARG A 230 8.80 -7.48 6.95
N GLY A 231 8.99 -8.36 7.94
CA GLY A 231 7.96 -8.73 8.90
C GLY A 231 7.71 -7.63 9.92
N GLU A 232 8.75 -6.89 10.35
CA GLU A 232 8.56 -5.71 11.19
C GLU A 232 7.85 -4.61 10.41
N LEU A 233 8.20 -4.42 9.13
CA LEU A 233 7.55 -3.45 8.25
C LEU A 233 6.08 -3.82 7.98
N PHE A 234 5.76 -5.12 7.88
CA PHE A 234 4.37 -5.59 7.81
C PHE A 234 3.58 -5.15 9.03
N TYR A 235 4.10 -5.38 10.23
CA TYR A 235 3.49 -4.89 11.45
C TYR A 235 3.35 -3.36 11.41
N TYR A 236 4.43 -2.63 11.12
CA TYR A 236 4.46 -1.19 11.29
C TYR A 236 3.56 -0.44 10.30
N MET A 237 3.58 -0.81 9.02
CA MET A 237 2.72 -0.20 8.00
C MET A 237 1.24 -0.37 8.37
N HIS A 238 0.84 -1.58 8.79
CA HIS A 238 -0.54 -1.85 9.18
C HIS A 238 -0.90 -1.21 10.54
N GLN A 239 0.02 -1.14 11.49
CA GLN A 239 -0.19 -0.43 12.76
C GLN A 239 -0.42 1.06 12.53
N GLN A 240 0.35 1.69 11.64
CA GLN A 240 0.18 3.09 11.26
C GLN A 240 -1.11 3.33 10.49
N THR A 241 -1.50 2.39 9.62
CA THR A 241 -2.83 2.36 8.99
C THR A 241 -3.94 2.36 10.03
N MET A 242 -3.85 1.51 11.06
CA MET A 242 -4.84 1.45 12.15
C MET A 242 -4.84 2.71 13.02
N ALA A 243 -3.68 3.31 13.29
CA ALA A 243 -3.57 4.56 14.05
C ALA A 243 -4.24 5.73 13.29
N ARG A 244 -3.97 5.85 11.98
CA ARG A 244 -4.59 6.83 11.08
C ARG A 244 -6.11 6.60 11.02
N TYR A 245 -6.55 5.37 10.74
CA TYR A 245 -7.98 5.06 10.65
C TYR A 245 -8.74 5.36 11.95
N ASN A 246 -8.21 4.95 13.11
CA ASN A 246 -8.84 5.26 14.41
C ASN A 246 -8.86 6.78 14.69
N THR A 247 -7.85 7.51 14.25
CA THR A 247 -7.85 8.98 14.36
C THR A 247 -8.96 9.61 13.51
N GLU A 248 -9.20 9.10 12.30
CA GLU A 248 -10.33 9.53 11.47
C GLU A 248 -11.68 9.14 12.08
N ARG A 249 -11.77 7.98 12.72
CA ARG A 249 -12.99 7.56 13.43
C ARG A 249 -13.36 8.59 14.49
N PHE A 250 -12.41 8.98 15.34
CA PHE A 250 -12.65 10.01 16.36
C PHE A 250 -13.06 11.34 15.73
N ALA A 251 -12.41 11.75 14.63
CA ALA A 251 -12.74 13.00 13.93
C ALA A 251 -14.15 13.01 13.31
N ASN A 252 -14.71 11.83 13.03
CA ASN A 252 -16.06 11.69 12.46
C ASN A 252 -17.09 11.13 13.48
N GLY A 253 -16.77 11.20 14.78
CA GLY A 253 -17.68 10.81 15.86
C GLY A 253 -17.92 9.30 15.97
N LEU A 254 -17.01 8.47 15.47
CA LEU A 254 -17.06 7.02 15.58
C LEU A 254 -16.08 6.52 16.66
N PRO A 255 -16.46 5.49 17.45
CA PRO A 255 -15.57 4.90 18.44
C PRO A 255 -14.41 4.16 17.79
N ARG A 256 -13.37 3.86 18.57
CA ARG A 256 -12.23 3.04 18.14
C ARG A 256 -12.72 1.71 17.53
N VAL A 257 -11.99 1.21 16.53
CA VAL A 257 -12.27 -0.09 15.92
C VAL A 257 -12.31 -1.20 16.97
N VAL A 258 -13.33 -2.05 16.88
CA VAL A 258 -13.45 -3.27 17.69
C VAL A 258 -12.76 -4.41 16.95
N ALA A 259 -11.75 -5.01 17.59
CA ALA A 259 -11.03 -6.16 17.05
C ALA A 259 -11.97 -7.34 16.76
N PHE A 260 -11.77 -8.02 15.63
CA PHE A 260 -12.48 -9.24 15.30
C PHE A 260 -11.78 -10.47 15.90
N ARG A 261 -11.89 -10.63 17.23
CA ARG A 261 -11.16 -11.66 17.99
C ARG A 261 -11.94 -12.97 18.15
N ASN A 262 -13.26 -12.93 17.99
CA ASN A 262 -14.13 -14.10 18.07
C ASN A 262 -14.66 -14.42 16.67
N PHE A 263 -14.10 -15.45 16.05
CA PHE A 263 -14.41 -15.82 14.66
C PHE A 263 -15.81 -16.41 14.48
N ARG A 264 -16.52 -16.67 15.59
CA ARG A 264 -17.87 -17.27 15.59
C ARG A 264 -18.98 -16.24 15.80
N GLU A 265 -18.62 -14.99 16.09
CA GLU A 265 -19.60 -13.89 16.20
C GLU A 265 -20.02 -13.39 14.82
N ALA A 266 -21.26 -12.91 14.73
CA ALA A 266 -21.76 -12.23 13.55
C ALA A 266 -21.01 -10.90 13.36
N ILE A 267 -20.73 -10.54 12.11
CA ILE A 267 -20.07 -9.31 11.72
C ILE A 267 -21.15 -8.25 11.46
N PRO A 268 -21.34 -7.24 12.33
CA PRO A 268 -22.44 -6.29 12.18
C PRO A 268 -22.31 -5.43 10.91
N GLU A 269 -21.07 -5.12 10.52
CA GLU A 269 -20.78 -4.26 9.38
C GLU A 269 -21.05 -4.99 8.05
N GLY A 270 -22.09 -4.60 7.32
CA GLY A 270 -22.25 -4.94 5.91
C GLY A 270 -21.42 -4.01 5.01
N TYR A 271 -21.03 -4.48 3.83
CA TYR A 271 -20.35 -3.66 2.82
C TYR A 271 -20.71 -4.09 1.39
N PHE A 272 -21.12 -3.12 0.58
CA PHE A 272 -21.56 -3.33 -0.80
C PHE A 272 -20.64 -2.54 -1.74
N PRO A 273 -19.55 -3.15 -2.24
CA PRO A 273 -18.44 -2.43 -2.87
C PRO A 273 -18.82 -1.77 -4.20
N LYS A 274 -19.88 -2.23 -4.86
CA LYS A 274 -20.32 -1.86 -6.22
C LYS A 274 -19.33 -2.23 -7.34
N ILE A 275 -18.07 -2.53 -7.02
CA ILE A 275 -17.01 -2.91 -7.96
C ILE A 275 -17.40 -4.12 -8.83
N THR A 276 -17.18 -4.00 -10.14
CA THR A 276 -17.42 -5.06 -11.13
C THR A 276 -16.19 -5.27 -12.00
N ARG A 277 -15.74 -6.52 -12.10
CA ARG A 277 -14.57 -6.88 -12.92
C ARG A 277 -14.93 -6.76 -14.40
N SER A 278 -14.16 -5.96 -15.11
CA SER A 278 -14.31 -5.76 -16.56
C SER A 278 -14.01 -7.02 -17.38
N SER A 279 -13.27 -7.97 -16.80
CA SER A 279 -12.76 -9.17 -17.47
C SER A 279 -13.83 -10.21 -17.78
N ASP A 280 -14.75 -10.42 -16.85
CA ASP A 280 -15.78 -11.47 -16.86
C ASP A 280 -17.18 -10.94 -16.51
N GLY A 281 -17.33 -9.65 -16.18
CA GLY A 281 -18.60 -9.03 -15.83
C GLY A 281 -19.11 -9.40 -14.43
N ARG A 282 -18.30 -10.05 -13.59
CA ARG A 282 -18.70 -10.44 -12.24
C ARG A 282 -18.39 -9.34 -11.22
N SER A 283 -19.32 -9.10 -10.31
CA SER A 283 -19.12 -8.19 -9.18
C SER A 283 -18.13 -8.77 -8.17
N TYR A 284 -17.45 -7.91 -7.42
CA TYR A 284 -16.96 -8.31 -6.10
C TYR A 284 -18.17 -8.47 -5.18
N PRO A 285 -18.46 -9.67 -4.65
CA PRO A 285 -19.67 -9.89 -3.87
C PRO A 285 -19.70 -9.01 -2.62
N ALA A 286 -20.91 -8.60 -2.25
CA ALA A 286 -21.14 -7.85 -1.02
C ALA A 286 -21.14 -8.78 0.20
N ARG A 287 -20.83 -8.21 1.37
CA ARG A 287 -21.09 -8.87 2.66
C ARG A 287 -22.33 -8.25 3.27
N HIS A 288 -23.36 -9.05 3.55
CA HIS A 288 -24.55 -8.55 4.22
C HIS A 288 -24.29 -8.32 5.72
N PRO A 289 -25.05 -7.41 6.38
CA PRO A 289 -24.94 -7.23 7.81
C PRO A 289 -25.23 -8.52 8.59
N ASN A 290 -24.47 -8.75 9.66
CA ASN A 290 -24.61 -9.88 10.58
C ASN A 290 -24.33 -11.25 9.97
N GLU A 291 -23.52 -11.33 8.91
CA GLU A 291 -23.00 -12.61 8.44
C GLU A 291 -21.99 -13.19 9.44
N THR A 292 -22.00 -14.52 9.57
CA THR A 292 -21.08 -15.28 10.41
C THR A 292 -20.11 -16.06 9.54
N LEU A 293 -18.86 -16.19 9.98
CA LEU A 293 -17.90 -17.03 9.27
C LEU A 293 -18.36 -18.49 9.23
N ARG A 294 -17.92 -19.18 8.17
CA ARG A 294 -18.09 -20.63 7.99
C ARG A 294 -16.75 -21.22 7.57
N ASP A 295 -16.58 -22.51 7.79
CA ASP A 295 -15.42 -23.24 7.29
C ASP A 295 -15.36 -23.11 5.76
N LEU A 296 -14.17 -22.79 5.26
CA LEU A 296 -13.91 -22.64 3.84
C LEU A 296 -13.54 -24.00 3.26
N LYS A 297 -14.33 -24.50 2.32
CA LYS A 297 -14.14 -25.80 1.65
C LYS A 297 -14.25 -25.63 0.14
N ARG A 298 -13.38 -24.79 -0.42
CA ARG A 298 -13.33 -24.51 -1.87
C ARG A 298 -12.20 -25.32 -2.49
N VAL A 299 -12.48 -26.59 -2.79
CA VAL A 299 -11.50 -27.55 -3.30
C VAL A 299 -10.94 -27.09 -4.64
N GLU A 300 -11.80 -26.54 -5.51
CA GLU A 300 -11.45 -26.05 -6.85
C GLU A 300 -10.47 -24.88 -6.79
N ASP A 301 -10.61 -24.01 -5.78
CA ASP A 301 -9.74 -22.85 -5.58
C ASP A 301 -8.48 -23.19 -4.74
N GLY A 302 -8.41 -24.43 -4.23
CA GLY A 302 -7.32 -24.88 -3.36
C GLY A 302 -7.29 -24.17 -2.00
N VAL A 303 -8.45 -23.71 -1.51
CA VAL A 303 -8.56 -23.04 -0.21
C VAL A 303 -9.47 -23.85 0.71
N ILE A 304 -8.83 -24.58 1.63
CA ILE A 304 -9.50 -25.40 2.63
C ILE A 304 -8.95 -25.01 4.01
N VAL A 305 -9.77 -24.36 4.82
CA VAL A 305 -9.42 -23.91 6.16
C VAL A 305 -10.67 -23.85 7.03
N SER A 306 -10.59 -24.41 8.24
CA SER A 306 -11.68 -24.33 9.20
C SER A 306 -11.51 -23.16 10.16
N ILE A 307 -12.61 -22.74 10.78
CA ILE A 307 -12.56 -21.75 11.88
C ILE A 307 -11.71 -22.29 13.04
N ALA A 308 -11.72 -23.61 13.27
CA ALA A 308 -10.90 -24.24 14.31
C ALA A 308 -9.39 -24.15 14.02
N ASP A 309 -8.97 -24.22 12.75
CA ASP A 309 -7.56 -24.01 12.37
C ASP A 309 -7.12 -22.58 12.72
N MET A 310 -7.97 -21.60 12.43
CA MET A 310 -7.72 -20.19 12.75
C MET A 310 -7.60 -19.95 14.27
N GLU A 311 -8.49 -20.56 15.06
CA GLU A 311 -8.45 -20.52 16.53
C GLU A 311 -7.17 -21.18 17.08
N LEU A 312 -6.76 -22.30 16.51
CA LEU A 312 -5.54 -23.02 16.89
C LEU A 312 -4.28 -22.20 16.59
N TRP A 313 -4.19 -21.62 15.38
CA TRP A 313 -3.06 -20.78 15.00
C TRP A 313 -2.95 -19.54 15.88
N THR A 314 -4.09 -18.90 16.17
CA THR A 314 -4.18 -17.76 17.09
C THR A 314 -3.65 -18.14 18.47
N THR A 315 -4.07 -19.29 19.00
CA THR A 315 -3.61 -19.80 20.30
C THR A 315 -2.10 -20.03 20.31
N ARG A 316 -1.56 -20.75 19.31
CA ARG A 316 -0.12 -21.04 19.21
C ARG A 316 0.74 -19.79 19.09
N ILE A 317 0.28 -18.79 18.32
CA ILE A 317 0.98 -17.52 18.18
C ILE A 317 1.00 -16.78 19.53
N PHE A 318 -0.13 -16.70 20.23
CA PHE A 318 -0.16 -16.10 21.57
C PHE A 318 0.73 -16.82 22.57
N GLU A 319 0.75 -18.16 22.56
CA GLU A 319 1.63 -18.95 23.42
C GLU A 319 3.12 -18.71 23.11
N ALA A 320 3.49 -18.62 21.83
CA ALA A 320 4.87 -18.31 21.44
C ALA A 320 5.30 -16.93 21.96
N ILE A 321 4.41 -15.94 21.82
CA ILE A 321 4.62 -14.60 22.37
C ILE A 321 4.80 -14.67 23.89
N ASP A 322 3.87 -15.31 24.61
CA ASP A 322 3.88 -15.36 26.08
C ASP A 322 5.08 -16.13 26.66
N ASN A 323 5.57 -17.14 25.93
CA ASN A 323 6.77 -17.88 26.29
C ASN A 323 8.08 -17.14 25.93
N GLY A 324 8.01 -16.08 25.12
CA GLY A 324 9.17 -15.31 24.67
C GLY A 324 10.01 -16.00 23.59
N PHE A 325 9.52 -17.09 22.98
CA PHE A 325 10.18 -17.79 21.88
C PHE A 325 9.18 -18.50 20.96
N ALA A 326 9.51 -18.58 19.67
CA ALA A 326 8.84 -19.41 18.69
C ALA A 326 9.54 -20.78 18.55
N GLN A 327 8.81 -21.80 18.09
CA GLN A 327 9.31 -23.12 17.75
C GLN A 327 9.58 -23.19 16.25
N SER A 328 10.83 -23.46 15.85
CA SER A 328 11.17 -23.69 14.44
C SER A 328 10.59 -25.02 13.93
N SER A 329 10.68 -25.25 12.62
CA SER A 329 10.35 -26.56 12.01
C SER A 329 11.28 -27.71 12.44
N THR A 330 12.36 -27.42 13.16
CA THR A 330 13.36 -28.37 13.68
C THR A 330 13.35 -28.44 15.21
N ASP A 331 12.25 -28.00 15.83
CA ASP A 331 12.03 -27.97 17.29
C ASP A 331 13.02 -27.09 18.07
N GLN A 332 13.71 -26.17 17.40
CA GLN A 332 14.57 -25.19 18.06
C GLN A 332 13.74 -24.02 18.58
N ARG A 333 14.09 -23.53 19.77
CA ARG A 333 13.50 -22.32 20.34
C ARG A 333 14.17 -21.09 19.75
N VAL A 334 13.41 -20.29 19.01
CA VAL A 334 13.84 -19.04 18.39
C VAL A 334 13.35 -17.88 19.27
N PRO A 335 14.24 -17.13 19.96
CA PRO A 335 13.81 -16.09 20.88
C PRO A 335 13.06 -14.95 20.18
N LEU A 336 11.96 -14.50 20.80
CA LEU A 336 11.16 -13.37 20.34
C LEU A 336 11.46 -12.10 21.15
N ASP A 337 11.90 -12.17 22.41
CA ASP A 337 12.13 -10.98 23.23
C ASP A 337 13.50 -10.31 22.93
N ASN A 338 13.75 -9.98 21.66
CA ASN A 338 14.95 -9.31 21.15
C ASN A 338 14.62 -8.36 19.98
N ASP A 339 15.63 -7.70 19.41
CA ASP A 339 15.44 -6.71 18.34
C ASP A 339 14.86 -7.30 17.04
N ASN A 340 15.05 -8.59 16.77
CA ASN A 340 14.52 -9.29 15.59
C ASN A 340 13.15 -9.94 15.84
N GLY A 341 12.66 -9.95 17.08
CA GLY A 341 11.47 -10.67 17.48
C GLY A 341 10.20 -10.26 16.75
N ILE A 342 10.00 -8.94 16.60
CA ILE A 342 8.86 -8.39 15.89
C ILE A 342 8.91 -8.73 14.39
N ASP A 343 10.11 -8.83 13.79
CA ASP A 343 10.27 -9.22 12.39
C ASP A 343 9.93 -10.69 12.17
N LEU A 344 10.42 -11.57 13.05
CA LEU A 344 10.06 -12.99 13.04
C LEU A 344 8.56 -13.19 13.23
N LEU A 345 7.97 -12.47 14.19
CA LEU A 345 6.53 -12.53 14.44
C LEU A 345 5.72 -12.03 13.23
N GLY A 346 6.18 -10.97 12.55
CA GLY A 346 5.54 -10.48 11.33
C GLY A 346 5.49 -11.53 10.23
N ASN A 347 6.59 -12.25 10.02
CA ASN A 347 6.67 -13.36 9.08
C ASN A 347 5.80 -14.56 9.50
N MET A 348 5.61 -14.79 10.80
CA MET A 348 4.74 -15.85 11.32
C MET A 348 3.24 -15.53 11.22
N VAL A 349 2.86 -14.28 11.45
CA VAL A 349 1.45 -13.86 11.53
C VAL A 349 0.85 -13.66 10.14
N GLU A 350 1.61 -13.11 9.18
CA GLU A 350 1.11 -12.78 7.84
C GLU A 350 0.45 -13.96 7.09
N ALA A 351 1.04 -15.14 6.91
CA ALA A 351 2.44 -15.55 7.09
C ALA A 351 3.21 -15.47 5.76
N SER A 352 4.50 -15.16 5.82
CA SER A 352 5.39 -15.16 4.65
C SER A 352 6.10 -16.51 4.47
N SER A 353 6.80 -16.72 3.35
CA SER A 353 7.68 -17.89 3.15
C SER A 353 8.90 -17.88 4.08
N LEU A 354 9.09 -16.84 4.88
CA LEU A 354 10.14 -16.71 5.88
C LEU A 354 9.66 -17.08 7.30
N SER A 355 8.39 -17.50 7.46
CA SER A 355 7.88 -17.99 8.75
C SER A 355 8.77 -19.11 9.28
N VAL A 356 9.14 -19.04 10.56
CA VAL A 356 10.02 -20.02 11.22
C VAL A 356 9.43 -21.43 11.27
N ASN A 357 8.10 -21.53 11.25
CA ASN A 357 7.37 -22.80 11.22
C ASN A 357 5.93 -22.60 10.71
N LEU A 358 5.79 -22.54 9.38
CA LEU A 358 4.49 -22.34 8.72
C LEU A 358 3.48 -23.44 9.06
N GLN A 359 3.93 -24.69 9.22
CA GLN A 359 3.04 -25.81 9.54
C GLN A 359 2.44 -25.70 10.96
N TYR A 360 3.22 -25.18 11.91
CA TYR A 360 2.77 -25.05 13.29
C TYR A 360 1.96 -23.78 13.53
N TYR A 361 2.44 -22.62 13.04
CA TYR A 361 1.79 -21.33 13.25
C TYR A 361 0.74 -20.98 12.21
N GLY A 362 0.68 -21.72 11.10
CA GLY A 362 -0.30 -21.52 10.06
C GLY A 362 -0.07 -20.28 9.21
N ASP A 363 -1.13 -19.86 8.54
CA ASP A 363 -1.15 -18.70 7.64
C ASP A 363 -2.33 -17.80 8.02
N LEU A 364 -2.28 -17.29 9.26
CA LEU A 364 -3.42 -16.70 9.97
C LEU A 364 -3.97 -15.47 9.25
N HIS A 365 -3.16 -14.41 9.08
CA HIS A 365 -3.62 -13.17 8.47
C HIS A 365 -4.22 -13.39 7.07
N ASN A 366 -3.52 -14.11 6.19
CA ASN A 366 -3.97 -14.38 4.83
C ASN A 366 -5.26 -15.23 4.79
N ASN A 367 -5.40 -16.25 5.65
CA ASN A 367 -6.64 -17.03 5.70
C ASN A 367 -7.80 -16.28 6.34
N GLY A 368 -7.55 -15.27 7.18
CA GLY A 368 -8.58 -14.33 7.60
C GLY A 368 -9.17 -13.59 6.40
N HIS A 369 -8.32 -13.11 5.49
CA HIS A 369 -8.78 -12.51 4.22
C HIS A 369 -9.53 -13.51 3.33
N ASN A 370 -9.09 -14.77 3.23
CA ASN A 370 -9.80 -15.78 2.44
C ASN A 370 -11.18 -16.10 3.02
N ILE A 371 -11.28 -16.37 4.32
CA ILE A 371 -12.55 -16.71 4.98
C ILE A 371 -13.53 -15.52 4.91
N LEU A 372 -13.05 -14.29 5.14
CA LEU A 372 -13.87 -13.09 5.00
C LEU A 372 -14.25 -12.82 3.53
N GLY A 373 -13.34 -13.08 2.59
CA GLY A 373 -13.57 -12.88 1.16
C GLY A 373 -14.62 -13.82 0.59
N TYR A 374 -14.73 -15.03 1.12
CA TYR A 374 -15.68 -16.06 0.66
C TYR A 374 -16.86 -16.27 1.62
N ILE A 375 -17.09 -15.36 2.56
CA ILE A 375 -18.16 -15.49 3.56
C ILE A 375 -19.56 -15.75 2.96
N HIS A 376 -19.80 -15.24 1.74
CA HIS A 376 -21.05 -15.40 1.00
C HIS A 376 -21.17 -16.74 0.24
N ASP A 377 -20.05 -17.42 -0.05
CA ASP A 377 -19.99 -18.69 -0.80
C ASP A 377 -18.77 -19.53 -0.34
N PRO A 378 -18.80 -20.11 0.88
CA PRO A 378 -17.63 -20.74 1.48
C PRO A 378 -17.31 -22.14 0.93
N ASP A 379 -18.20 -22.75 0.15
CA ASP A 379 -18.05 -24.11 -0.39
C ASP A 379 -18.15 -24.18 -1.91
N ASN A 380 -18.17 -23.03 -2.59
CA ASN A 380 -18.26 -22.92 -4.05
C ASN A 380 -19.57 -23.43 -4.66
N SER A 381 -20.62 -23.61 -3.85
CA SER A 381 -21.94 -24.02 -4.34
C SER A 381 -22.56 -23.00 -5.31
N PHE A 382 -22.21 -21.73 -5.20
CA PHE A 382 -22.78 -20.65 -6.01
C PHE A 382 -21.85 -20.12 -7.10
N LEU A 383 -20.64 -20.68 -7.21
CA LEU A 383 -19.64 -20.28 -8.22
C LEU A 383 -19.30 -18.78 -8.15
N GLU A 384 -19.33 -18.21 -6.94
CA GLU A 384 -18.97 -16.81 -6.70
C GLU A 384 -17.47 -16.67 -6.41
N GLY A 385 -16.92 -15.52 -6.82
CA GLY A 385 -15.53 -15.17 -6.51
C GLY A 385 -15.39 -14.50 -5.15
N PHE A 386 -14.18 -14.22 -4.71
CA PHE A 386 -13.95 -13.49 -3.46
C PHE A 386 -14.49 -12.04 -3.51
N GLY A 387 -14.99 -11.56 -2.37
CA GLY A 387 -15.30 -10.15 -2.12
C GLY A 387 -14.05 -9.29 -1.94
N VAL A 388 -14.25 -7.98 -1.77
CA VAL A 388 -13.15 -6.99 -1.82
C VAL A 388 -12.03 -7.20 -0.81
N VAL A 389 -12.33 -7.76 0.37
CA VAL A 389 -11.33 -8.08 1.40
C VAL A 389 -10.38 -9.20 0.96
N GLY A 390 -10.78 -10.03 -0.01
CA GLY A 390 -9.95 -11.08 -0.60
C GLY A 390 -9.00 -10.58 -1.69
N ASP A 391 -8.76 -9.27 -1.83
CA ASP A 391 -7.86 -8.71 -2.85
C ASP A 391 -7.15 -7.45 -2.34
N ASN A 392 -5.80 -7.44 -2.37
CA ASN A 392 -4.98 -6.32 -1.91
C ASN A 392 -5.28 -4.98 -2.58
N THR A 393 -5.84 -4.99 -3.79
CA THR A 393 -6.21 -3.76 -4.51
C THR A 393 -7.49 -3.11 -3.99
N THR A 394 -8.29 -3.85 -3.22
CA THR A 394 -9.62 -3.41 -2.77
C THR A 394 -9.88 -3.63 -1.28
N ALA A 395 -9.03 -4.36 -0.56
CA ALA A 395 -9.32 -4.82 0.80
C ALA A 395 -9.58 -3.67 1.79
N MET A 396 -8.82 -2.58 1.69
CA MET A 396 -8.98 -1.42 2.57
C MET A 396 -10.33 -0.71 2.42
N ARG A 397 -11.08 -0.96 1.34
CA ARG A 397 -12.41 -0.37 1.16
C ARG A 397 -13.44 -0.88 2.18
N ASP A 398 -13.24 -2.10 2.67
CA ASP A 398 -14.18 -2.78 3.54
C ASP A 398 -13.95 -2.43 5.02
N PRO A 399 -14.96 -2.01 5.79
CA PRO A 399 -14.84 -1.83 7.25
C PRO A 399 -14.29 -3.06 8.01
N VAL A 400 -14.52 -4.28 7.51
CA VAL A 400 -14.04 -5.51 8.17
C VAL A 400 -12.51 -5.67 8.11
N PHE A 401 -11.86 -5.07 7.10
CA PHE A 401 -10.40 -5.03 7.00
C PHE A 401 -9.79 -4.50 8.29
N TYR A 402 -10.30 -3.36 8.78
CA TYR A 402 -9.77 -2.72 9.98
C TYR A 402 -10.07 -3.53 11.24
N ARG A 403 -11.21 -4.22 11.30
CA ARG A 403 -11.53 -5.10 12.43
C ARG A 403 -10.59 -6.31 12.47
N TRP A 404 -10.28 -6.89 11.30
CA TRP A 404 -9.32 -7.97 11.15
C TRP A 404 -7.90 -7.51 11.53
N HIS A 405 -7.43 -6.42 10.92
CA HIS A 405 -6.12 -5.87 11.22
C HIS A 405 -5.99 -5.36 12.67
N GLN A 406 -7.08 -4.96 13.33
CA GLN A 406 -7.03 -4.66 14.77
C GLN A 406 -6.77 -5.93 15.61
N HIS A 407 -7.31 -7.09 15.23
CA HIS A 407 -6.99 -8.36 15.90
C HIS A 407 -5.53 -8.75 15.67
N ILE A 408 -5.04 -8.59 14.44
CA ILE A 408 -3.62 -8.83 14.08
C ILE A 408 -2.69 -7.87 14.84
N ASP A 409 -2.98 -6.57 14.87
CA ASP A 409 -2.23 -5.56 15.64
C ASP A 409 -2.19 -5.91 17.13
N ASP A 410 -3.28 -6.41 17.71
CA ASP A 410 -3.30 -6.80 19.12
C ASP A 410 -2.32 -7.94 19.45
N MET A 411 -1.99 -8.83 18.49
CA MET A 411 -0.94 -9.84 18.67
C MET A 411 0.44 -9.20 18.75
N PHE A 412 0.75 -8.30 17.82
CA PHE A 412 2.01 -7.57 17.82
C PHE A 412 2.17 -6.69 19.07
N VAL A 413 1.08 -6.07 19.52
CA VAL A 413 1.06 -5.28 20.76
C VAL A 413 1.34 -6.15 21.97
N ARG A 414 0.78 -7.37 22.04
CA ARG A 414 1.10 -8.32 23.12
C ARG A 414 2.58 -8.68 23.14
N HIS A 415 3.21 -8.82 21.98
CA HIS A 415 4.67 -9.00 21.91
C HIS A 415 5.42 -7.75 22.39
N LYS A 416 5.06 -6.56 21.89
CA LYS A 416 5.67 -5.28 22.31
C LYS A 416 5.50 -4.98 23.80
N GLN A 417 4.49 -5.56 24.48
CA GLN A 417 4.32 -5.47 25.94
C GLN A 417 5.41 -6.19 26.74
N ARG A 418 6.08 -7.16 26.14
CA ARG A 418 7.14 -7.94 26.79
C ARG A 418 8.49 -7.26 26.73
N LEU A 419 8.67 -6.34 25.77
CA LEU A 419 9.91 -5.60 25.64
C LEU A 419 10.01 -4.56 26.76
N PRO A 420 11.21 -4.37 27.34
CA PRO A 420 11.41 -3.33 28.33
C PRO A 420 11.15 -1.95 27.72
N ALA A 421 10.60 -1.06 28.53
CA ALA A 421 10.51 0.36 28.18
C ALA A 421 11.89 0.89 27.79
N TYR A 422 11.93 1.81 26.83
CA TYR A 422 13.18 2.47 26.48
C TYR A 422 13.80 3.16 27.71
N THR A 423 15.08 2.95 27.89
CA THR A 423 15.87 3.57 28.95
C THR A 423 16.05 5.06 28.71
N GLY A 424 16.40 5.80 29.77
CA GLY A 424 16.74 7.21 29.64
C GLY A 424 17.85 7.47 28.62
N GLN A 425 18.86 6.60 28.56
CA GLN A 425 19.97 6.69 27.61
C GLN A 425 19.50 6.48 26.16
N GLU A 426 18.62 5.51 25.92
CA GLU A 426 18.09 5.25 24.58
C GLU A 426 17.24 6.41 24.05
N LEU A 427 16.59 7.18 24.93
CA LEU A 427 15.71 8.30 24.59
C LEU A 427 16.42 9.67 24.58
N SER A 428 17.48 9.84 25.38
CA SER A 428 18.14 11.13 25.55
C SER A 428 19.11 11.47 24.42
N PHE A 429 19.23 12.77 24.13
CA PHE A 429 20.38 13.34 23.42
C PHE A 429 20.80 14.62 24.15
N ASN A 430 21.49 14.46 25.29
CA ASN A 430 21.60 15.48 26.34
C ASN A 430 22.17 16.84 25.89
N ASP A 431 23.10 16.85 24.93
CA ASP A 431 23.68 18.08 24.40
C ASP A 431 22.77 18.79 23.39
N VAL A 432 21.71 18.14 22.90
CA VAL A 432 20.84 18.65 21.84
C VAL A 432 19.47 18.96 22.42
N ALA A 433 19.17 20.24 22.59
CA ALA A 433 17.89 20.69 23.13
C ALA A 433 16.96 21.19 22.02
N VAL A 434 15.69 20.76 22.02
CA VAL A 434 14.64 21.33 21.16
C VAL A 434 13.98 22.48 21.92
N ASP A 435 14.35 23.71 21.58
CA ASP A 435 13.87 24.91 22.27
C ASP A 435 12.48 25.35 21.79
N ASN A 436 12.12 25.03 20.54
CA ASN A 436 10.83 25.42 19.96
C ASN A 436 10.41 24.47 18.83
N PHE A 437 9.11 24.20 18.74
CA PHE A 437 8.50 23.43 17.66
C PHE A 437 7.19 24.11 17.26
N GLU A 438 7.15 24.64 16.05
CA GLU A 438 5.96 25.32 15.53
C GLU A 438 5.66 24.82 14.12
N ILE A 439 4.39 24.84 13.75
CA ILE A 439 3.94 24.46 12.42
C ILE A 439 3.24 25.66 11.79
N GLN A 440 3.59 25.98 10.55
CA GLN A 440 3.00 27.11 9.84
C GLN A 440 2.59 26.71 8.43
N LEU A 441 1.39 27.11 8.01
CA LEU A 441 1.02 27.03 6.60
C LEU A 441 2.01 27.84 5.76
N ASN A 442 2.29 27.39 4.53
CA ASN A 442 3.17 28.06 3.58
C ASN A 442 2.48 29.28 2.94
N LYS A 443 2.00 30.19 3.78
CA LYS A 443 1.33 31.44 3.42
C LYS A 443 1.81 32.53 4.37
N ALA A 444 2.10 33.71 3.81
CA ALA A 444 2.50 34.87 4.61
C ALA A 444 1.47 35.17 5.70
N ASN A 445 1.96 35.42 6.91
CA ASN A 445 1.15 35.76 8.11
C ASN A 445 0.13 34.69 8.51
N ALA A 446 0.29 33.43 8.09
CA ALA A 446 -0.54 32.35 8.61
C ALA A 446 -0.29 32.15 10.12
N PRO A 447 -1.35 31.93 10.92
CA PRO A 447 -1.19 31.65 12.35
C PRO A 447 -0.39 30.36 12.56
N MET A 448 0.43 30.34 13.61
CA MET A 448 1.15 29.13 14.02
C MET A 448 0.16 28.09 14.56
N ASN A 449 0.51 26.82 14.35
CA ASN A 449 -0.16 25.64 14.90
C ASN A 449 -1.64 25.51 14.51
N ILE A 450 -2.02 26.08 13.36
CA ILE A 450 -3.32 25.87 12.73
C ILE A 450 -3.11 25.34 11.32
N LEU A 451 -3.55 24.10 11.09
CA LEU A 451 -3.51 23.43 9.80
C LEU A 451 -4.91 23.36 9.19
N LEU A 452 -4.97 23.30 7.86
CA LEU A 452 -6.21 23.30 7.10
C LEU A 452 -6.28 22.08 6.20
N THR A 453 -7.44 21.44 6.22
CA THR A 453 -7.82 20.37 5.30
C THR A 453 -9.09 20.78 4.54
N PHE A 454 -9.28 20.22 3.35
CA PHE A 454 -10.38 20.55 2.46
C PHE A 454 -10.59 19.42 1.44
N TRP A 455 -11.65 19.49 0.65
CA TRP A 455 -11.85 18.55 -0.45
C TRP A 455 -11.12 19.04 -1.70
N GLN A 456 -10.35 18.17 -2.35
CA GLN A 456 -9.77 18.45 -3.65
C GLN A 456 -10.43 17.60 -4.72
N ARG A 457 -10.75 18.24 -5.84
CA ARG A 457 -11.23 17.60 -7.06
C ARG A 457 -10.07 17.42 -8.02
N SER A 458 -9.81 16.17 -8.40
CA SER A 458 -8.70 15.79 -9.27
C SER A 458 -9.19 14.93 -10.43
N GLN A 459 -8.39 14.86 -11.50
CA GLN A 459 -8.69 14.04 -12.67
C GLN A 459 -7.65 12.93 -12.84
N VAL A 460 -8.10 11.79 -13.36
CA VAL A 460 -7.25 10.68 -13.77
C VAL A 460 -7.69 10.15 -15.13
N ASN A 461 -6.72 9.79 -15.96
CA ASN A 461 -6.98 9.19 -17.26
C ASN A 461 -7.07 7.67 -17.13
N LEU A 462 -8.25 7.12 -17.43
CA LEU A 462 -8.56 5.69 -17.33
C LEU A 462 -8.49 4.98 -18.70
N GLY A 463 -8.13 5.70 -19.77
CA GLY A 463 -8.11 5.17 -21.12
C GLY A 463 -7.21 3.94 -21.26
N THR A 464 -6.02 3.94 -20.66
CA THR A 464 -5.03 2.85 -20.75
C THR A 464 -5.57 1.47 -20.36
N GLY A 465 -6.53 1.41 -19.42
CA GLY A 465 -7.08 0.17 -18.88
C GLY A 465 -8.45 -0.21 -19.44
N LEU A 466 -9.00 0.56 -20.39
CA LEU A 466 -10.35 0.33 -20.92
C LEU A 466 -10.33 -0.64 -22.11
N ASP A 467 -10.11 -1.93 -21.90
CA ASP A 467 -10.05 -2.90 -23.00
C ASP A 467 -11.23 -2.81 -24.00
N PHE A 468 -10.88 -2.84 -25.29
CA PHE A 468 -11.80 -2.76 -26.44
C PHE A 468 -12.70 -1.52 -26.38
N GLY A 469 -12.21 -0.44 -25.78
CA GLY A 469 -12.84 0.87 -25.71
C GLY A 469 -12.24 1.85 -26.72
N PRO A 470 -12.78 3.08 -26.78
CA PRO A 470 -12.20 4.13 -27.62
C PRO A 470 -10.74 4.43 -27.25
N GLU A 471 -9.98 4.87 -28.25
CA GLU A 471 -8.59 5.32 -28.08
C GLU A 471 -8.53 6.75 -27.52
N GLY A 472 -7.35 7.14 -27.04
CA GLY A 472 -7.09 8.48 -26.50
C GLY A 472 -7.43 8.63 -25.02
N ASN A 473 -7.42 9.89 -24.57
CA ASN A 473 -7.62 10.21 -23.17
C ASN A 473 -9.10 10.10 -22.77
N LEU A 474 -9.35 9.44 -21.64
CA LEU A 474 -10.67 9.25 -21.06
C LEU A 474 -10.58 9.60 -19.57
N PHE A 475 -10.99 10.80 -19.21
CA PHE A 475 -10.81 11.34 -17.87
C PHE A 475 -12.00 11.01 -16.97
N ALA A 476 -11.69 10.61 -15.74
CA ALA A 476 -12.64 10.61 -14.64
C ALA A 476 -12.22 11.67 -13.61
N THR A 477 -13.20 12.37 -13.04
CA THR A 477 -13.00 13.31 -11.95
C THR A 477 -13.41 12.65 -10.64
N PHE A 478 -12.53 12.67 -9.64
CA PHE A 478 -12.83 12.20 -8.28
C PHE A 478 -12.53 13.27 -7.25
N THR A 479 -13.19 13.19 -6.09
CA THR A 479 -12.95 14.07 -4.94
C THR A 479 -12.28 13.29 -3.81
N HIS A 480 -11.22 13.86 -3.24
CA HIS A 480 -10.47 13.27 -2.13
C HIS A 480 -10.11 14.34 -1.09
N ILE A 481 -9.75 13.93 0.13
CA ILE A 481 -9.26 14.88 1.14
C ILE A 481 -7.90 15.43 0.70
N GLN A 482 -7.61 16.67 1.10
CA GLN A 482 -6.35 17.34 0.87
C GLN A 482 -6.03 18.27 2.06
N HIS A 483 -4.76 18.61 2.23
CA HIS A 483 -4.30 19.62 3.17
C HIS A 483 -3.62 20.80 2.47
N ALA A 484 -3.67 21.97 3.10
CA ALA A 484 -2.86 23.11 2.68
C ALA A 484 -1.36 22.81 2.93
N PRO A 485 -0.45 23.21 2.03
CA PRO A 485 0.99 23.04 2.26
C PRO A 485 1.46 23.76 3.52
N PHE A 486 2.33 23.14 4.29
CA PHE A 486 2.85 23.70 5.54
C PHE A 486 4.32 23.34 5.74
N SER A 487 4.95 23.93 6.76
CA SER A 487 6.32 23.64 7.17
C SER A 487 6.42 23.49 8.68
N PHE A 488 7.22 22.53 9.12
CA PHE A 488 7.71 22.43 10.48
C PHE A 488 8.87 23.40 10.68
N ARG A 489 8.84 24.17 11.78
CA ARG A 489 9.89 25.08 12.22
C ARG A 489 10.41 24.62 13.58
N ILE A 490 11.61 24.07 13.59
CA ILE A 490 12.21 23.49 14.80
C ILE A 490 13.46 24.30 15.15
N ARG A 491 13.49 24.88 16.36
CA ARG A 491 14.72 25.50 16.89
C ARG A 491 15.41 24.51 17.79
N VAL A 492 16.66 24.20 17.47
CA VAL A 492 17.46 23.20 18.16
C VAL A 492 18.76 23.85 18.61
N ASN A 493 19.10 23.74 19.88
CA ASN A 493 20.35 24.23 20.43
C ASN A 493 21.30 23.06 20.72
N ASN A 494 22.40 23.00 19.98
CA ASN A 494 23.50 22.07 20.25
C ASN A 494 24.44 22.72 21.27
N ARG A 495 24.37 22.24 22.50
CA ARG A 495 25.16 22.69 23.66
C ARG A 495 26.56 22.07 23.71
N ALA A 496 26.90 21.16 22.79
CA ALA A 496 28.25 20.64 22.65
C ALA A 496 29.17 21.68 21.98
N GLY A 497 30.48 21.55 22.21
CA GLY A 497 31.49 22.37 21.54
C GLY A 497 31.71 22.01 20.06
N ASP A 498 31.23 20.84 19.63
CA ASP A 498 31.44 20.29 18.29
C ASP A 498 30.10 20.05 17.56
N THR A 499 30.19 19.89 16.24
CA THR A 499 29.05 19.52 15.39
C THR A 499 28.49 18.16 15.80
N ARG A 500 27.17 18.07 15.92
CA ARG A 500 26.44 16.83 16.17
C ARG A 500 25.58 16.46 14.97
N ARG A 501 25.30 15.18 14.79
CA ARG A 501 24.30 14.69 13.82
C ARG A 501 23.15 14.07 14.58
N GLY A 502 21.92 14.39 14.20
CA GLY A 502 20.72 13.84 14.82
C GLY A 502 19.69 13.40 13.79
N THR A 503 18.75 12.57 14.21
CA THR A 503 17.58 12.19 13.42
C THR A 503 16.36 12.88 13.99
N VAL A 504 15.73 13.74 13.20
CA VAL A 504 14.45 14.37 13.55
C VAL A 504 13.33 13.37 13.28
N ARG A 505 12.48 13.14 14.27
CA ARG A 505 11.32 12.24 14.21
C ARG A 505 10.09 13.04 14.58
N ILE A 506 9.09 13.08 13.70
CA ILE A 506 7.87 13.88 13.88
C ILE A 506 6.65 12.97 13.88
N PHE A 507 5.82 13.11 14.91
CA PHE A 507 4.57 12.38 15.04
C PHE A 507 3.42 13.32 15.41
N TYR A 508 2.18 12.88 15.22
CA TYR A 508 1.02 13.46 15.90
C TYR A 508 0.17 12.38 16.54
N GLY A 509 -0.55 12.71 17.62
CA GLY A 509 -1.55 11.83 18.22
C GLY A 509 -2.85 12.57 18.54
N PRO A 510 -4.01 11.90 18.45
CA PRO A 510 -5.27 12.47 18.92
C PRO A 510 -5.22 12.73 20.42
N LYS A 511 -5.77 13.86 20.88
CA LYS A 511 -5.86 14.17 22.32
C LYS A 511 -7.08 13.54 22.97
N THR A 512 -8.17 13.47 22.22
CA THR A 512 -9.47 13.00 22.70
C THR A 512 -10.04 11.91 21.80
N ASN A 513 -10.90 11.07 22.38
CA ASN A 513 -11.73 10.13 21.63
C ASN A 513 -12.96 10.82 20.99
N GLU A 514 -13.87 10.02 20.43
CA GLU A 514 -15.10 10.49 19.77
C GLU A 514 -16.08 11.21 20.72
N ARG A 515 -15.93 11.04 22.04
CA ARG A 515 -16.75 11.66 23.08
C ARG A 515 -16.11 12.91 23.67
N GLY A 516 -14.98 13.36 23.13
CA GLY A 516 -14.21 14.48 23.67
C GLY A 516 -13.48 14.17 24.97
N GLN A 517 -13.32 12.90 25.35
CA GLN A 517 -12.59 12.51 26.55
C GLN A 517 -11.11 12.40 26.25
N THR A 518 -10.27 13.00 27.10
CA THR A 518 -8.80 12.92 26.98
C THR A 518 -8.33 11.48 27.02
N LEU A 519 -7.52 11.09 26.04
CA LEU A 519 -6.90 9.78 25.98
C LEU A 519 -5.75 9.69 27.00
N PRO A 520 -5.68 8.62 27.82
CA PRO A 520 -4.48 8.39 28.62
C PRO A 520 -3.30 8.08 27.69
N PHE A 521 -2.08 8.43 28.10
CA PHE A 521 -0.90 8.29 27.24
C PHE A 521 -0.69 6.86 26.73
N ARG A 522 -1.01 5.84 27.53
CA ARG A 522 -0.94 4.43 27.10
C ARG A 522 -1.74 4.13 25.83
N ASP A 523 -2.85 4.83 25.63
CA ASP A 523 -3.76 4.68 24.49
C ASP A 523 -3.38 5.65 23.37
N GLN A 524 -3.07 6.92 23.71
CA GLN A 524 -2.58 7.92 22.76
C GLN A 524 -1.31 7.45 22.05
N ARG A 525 -0.37 6.83 22.77
CA ARG A 525 0.88 6.27 22.23
C ARG A 525 0.63 5.33 21.05
N ARG A 526 -0.37 4.45 21.15
CA ARG A 526 -0.74 3.51 20.07
C ARG A 526 -1.34 4.21 18.85
N LEU A 527 -1.70 5.48 18.99
CA LEU A 527 -2.29 6.32 17.95
C LEU A 527 -1.33 7.43 17.51
N MET A 528 -0.06 7.37 17.92
CA MET A 528 0.97 8.27 17.41
C MET A 528 1.29 7.89 15.96
N VAL A 529 0.95 8.79 15.05
CA VAL A 529 1.13 8.64 13.61
C VAL A 529 2.40 9.34 13.18
N GLU A 530 3.29 8.63 12.47
CA GLU A 530 4.51 9.18 11.91
C GLU A 530 4.17 10.17 10.78
N LEU A 531 4.78 11.36 10.83
CA LEU A 531 4.67 12.40 9.80
C LEU A 531 5.95 12.54 8.99
N ASP A 532 7.12 12.41 9.62
CA ASP A 532 8.41 12.58 8.94
C ASP A 532 9.55 12.02 9.78
N LYS A 533 10.61 11.58 9.10
CA LYS A 533 11.87 11.13 9.67
C LYS A 533 13.03 11.50 8.73
N PHE A 534 13.97 12.30 9.22
CA PHE A 534 15.10 12.77 8.42
C PHE A 534 16.30 13.15 9.31
N THR A 535 17.50 13.06 8.77
CA THR A 535 18.71 13.46 9.52
C THR A 535 19.05 14.93 9.34
N VAL A 536 19.76 15.48 10.31
CA VAL A 536 20.23 16.86 10.33
C VAL A 536 21.63 16.95 10.92
N THR A 537 22.43 17.86 10.37
CA THR A 537 23.71 18.28 10.95
C THR A 537 23.49 19.55 11.78
N LEU A 538 23.92 19.53 13.04
CA LEU A 538 23.69 20.57 14.03
C LEU A 538 25.03 21.20 14.43
N ASN A 539 25.25 22.45 14.02
CA ASN A 539 26.42 23.22 14.42
C ASN A 539 26.32 23.60 15.91
N PRO A 540 27.43 23.85 16.62
CA PRO A 540 27.40 24.38 17.98
C PRO A 540 26.52 25.63 18.10
N GLY A 541 25.70 25.69 19.16
CA GLY A 541 24.73 26.76 19.40
C GLY A 541 23.38 26.54 18.70
N ALA A 542 22.71 27.66 18.38
CA ALA A 542 21.35 27.64 17.86
C ALA A 542 21.28 27.27 16.36
N ASN A 543 20.40 26.33 16.04
CA ASN A 543 20.08 25.87 14.69
C ASN A 543 18.59 26.06 14.44
N THR A 544 18.22 26.52 13.25
CA THR A 544 16.81 26.60 12.82
C THR A 544 16.59 25.65 11.65
N ILE A 545 15.75 24.64 11.87
CA ILE A 545 15.40 23.64 10.88
C ILE A 545 14.02 24.01 10.33
N VAL A 546 13.92 24.12 9.01
CA VAL A 546 12.64 24.28 8.31
C VAL A 546 12.45 23.08 7.40
N ARG A 547 11.39 22.31 7.65
CA ARG A 547 11.07 21.09 6.90
C ARG A 547 9.67 21.22 6.31
N ARG A 548 9.56 21.15 4.98
CA ARG A 548 8.27 21.27 4.31
C ARG A 548 7.50 19.95 4.36
N SER A 549 6.17 20.03 4.38
CA SER A 549 5.29 18.86 4.40
C SER A 549 5.49 17.96 3.17
N ASP A 550 5.82 18.56 2.00
CA ASP A 550 6.05 17.84 0.73
C ASP A 550 7.39 17.08 0.68
N GLN A 551 8.21 17.18 1.74
CA GLN A 551 9.46 16.43 1.89
C GLN A 551 9.31 15.23 2.83
N SER A 552 8.11 14.97 3.35
CA SER A 552 7.85 13.88 4.30
C SER A 552 8.39 12.54 3.81
N SER A 553 9.13 11.84 4.66
CA SER A 553 9.64 10.47 4.43
C SER A 553 8.55 9.38 4.41
N VAL A 554 7.30 9.74 4.68
CA VAL A 554 6.15 8.84 4.74
C VAL A 554 5.42 8.80 3.40
N THR A 555 5.47 9.89 2.64
CA THR A 555 4.52 10.14 1.56
C THR A 555 5.11 10.27 0.18
N ILE A 556 4.27 10.05 -0.83
CA ILE A 556 4.56 10.35 -2.22
C ILE A 556 3.64 11.44 -2.78
N PRO A 557 4.13 12.34 -3.65
CA PRO A 557 3.34 13.36 -4.31
C PRO A 557 2.34 12.74 -5.28
N TYR A 558 1.31 13.52 -5.59
CA TYR A 558 0.18 13.13 -6.43
C TYR A 558 0.62 12.53 -7.77
N GLU A 559 1.65 13.12 -8.40
CA GLU A 559 2.15 12.69 -9.70
C GLU A 559 2.73 11.28 -9.64
N ARG A 560 3.33 10.84 -8.53
CA ARG A 560 3.78 9.44 -8.43
C ARG A 560 2.64 8.45 -8.23
N THR A 561 1.57 8.86 -7.57
CA THR A 561 0.39 8.01 -7.37
C THR A 561 -0.46 7.87 -8.63
N PHE A 562 -0.64 8.96 -9.39
CA PHE A 562 -1.68 9.06 -10.44
C PHE A 562 -1.16 9.42 -11.84
N ARG A 563 0.15 9.62 -12.06
CA ARG A 563 0.67 9.91 -13.41
C ARG A 563 0.40 8.75 -14.33
N ASN A 564 -0.13 9.07 -15.52
CA ASN A 564 -0.29 8.12 -16.60
C ASN A 564 1.06 7.87 -17.29
N VAL A 565 1.66 6.71 -17.03
CA VAL A 565 2.95 6.29 -17.61
C VAL A 565 2.81 6.06 -19.11
N ALA A 566 1.69 5.51 -19.56
CA ALA A 566 1.45 5.18 -20.97
C ALA A 566 1.29 6.42 -21.87
N ALA A 567 0.81 7.54 -21.33
CA ALA A 567 0.54 8.78 -22.07
C ALA A 567 1.63 9.86 -21.91
N SER A 568 2.62 9.67 -21.03
CA SER A 568 3.63 10.71 -20.78
C SER A 568 4.80 10.65 -21.78
N SER A 569 4.98 11.75 -22.53
CA SER A 569 6.11 11.98 -23.46
C SER A 569 7.27 12.77 -22.84
N LEU A 570 7.20 13.03 -21.52
CA LEU A 570 8.15 13.89 -20.82
C LEU A 570 9.49 13.17 -20.58
N THR A 571 10.55 13.97 -20.71
CA THR A 571 11.97 13.64 -20.56
C THR A 571 12.27 12.60 -19.49
N ARG A 572 13.09 11.61 -19.86
CA ARG A 572 13.71 10.60 -19.00
C ARG A 572 14.30 11.26 -17.75
N ASN A 573 13.58 11.19 -16.64
CA ASN A 573 14.19 11.33 -15.33
C ASN A 573 14.15 9.94 -14.69
N GLU A 574 15.34 9.46 -14.36
CA GLU A 574 15.62 8.12 -13.87
C GLU A 574 14.91 7.85 -12.53
N ALA A 575 14.47 6.59 -12.35
CA ALA A 575 13.92 5.98 -11.12
C ALA A 575 12.47 6.35 -10.70
N PHE A 576 11.47 5.58 -11.19
CA PHE A 576 10.07 5.70 -10.74
C PHE A 576 9.42 4.40 -10.19
N GLN A 577 10.04 3.22 -10.33
CA GLN A 577 9.32 1.94 -10.09
C GLN A 577 9.08 1.57 -8.61
N PHE A 578 10.12 1.61 -7.77
CA PHE A 578 9.98 1.39 -6.32
C PHE A 578 9.33 2.61 -5.63
N CYS A 579 9.45 3.78 -6.26
CA CYS A 579 9.04 5.07 -5.72
C CYS A 579 7.51 5.27 -5.71
N ASN A 580 6.76 4.31 -6.25
CA ASN A 580 5.31 4.30 -6.21
C ASN A 580 4.76 3.67 -4.91
N CYS A 581 5.58 2.95 -4.16
CA CYS A 581 5.23 2.59 -2.79
C CYS A 581 5.41 3.84 -1.91
N GLY A 582 4.30 4.30 -1.33
CA GLY A 582 4.32 5.27 -0.24
C GLY A 582 2.93 5.82 0.03
N TRP A 583 2.73 6.39 1.21
CA TRP A 583 1.43 6.94 1.60
C TRP A 583 1.08 8.13 0.69
N PRO A 584 -0.17 8.30 0.22
CA PRO A 584 -0.50 9.47 -0.59
C PRO A 584 -0.35 10.76 0.23
N ASN A 585 0.39 11.75 -0.31
CA ASN A 585 0.65 13.02 0.38
C ASN A 585 -0.65 13.74 0.80
N HIS A 586 -1.70 13.67 -0.01
CA HIS A 586 -3.00 14.28 0.31
C HIS A 586 -3.68 13.68 1.55
N MET A 587 -3.22 12.53 2.03
CA MET A 587 -3.65 11.85 3.27
C MET A 587 -2.64 12.00 4.42
N LEU A 588 -1.65 12.90 4.32
CA LEU A 588 -0.61 13.07 5.35
C LEU A 588 -1.22 13.42 6.73
N LEU A 589 -2.18 14.34 6.73
CA LEU A 589 -2.88 14.82 7.92
C LEU A 589 -4.26 14.17 8.04
N PRO A 590 -4.81 14.06 9.27
CA PRO A 590 -6.17 13.61 9.43
C PRO A 590 -7.17 14.68 8.97
N LYS A 591 -8.41 14.30 8.66
CA LYS A 591 -9.43 15.25 8.18
C LYS A 591 -9.68 16.38 9.17
N GLY A 592 -9.75 16.11 10.48
CA GLY A 592 -10.12 17.12 11.49
C GLY A 592 -11.63 17.42 11.49
N SER A 593 -12.02 18.58 12.02
CA SER A 593 -13.42 19.03 12.07
C SER A 593 -13.58 20.50 11.64
N PRO A 594 -14.80 20.96 11.30
CA PRO A 594 -15.05 22.36 10.97
C PRO A 594 -14.63 23.36 12.07
N ASP A 595 -14.89 23.03 13.35
CA ASP A 595 -14.51 23.86 14.51
C ASP A 595 -13.01 23.75 14.86
N GLY A 596 -12.36 22.73 14.28
CA GLY A 596 -10.98 22.34 14.49
C GLY A 596 -10.81 21.36 15.64
N LEU A 597 -10.11 20.26 15.37
CA LEU A 597 -9.70 19.29 16.39
C LEU A 597 -8.25 19.55 16.80
N GLU A 598 -7.98 19.44 18.09
CA GLU A 598 -6.63 19.59 18.62
C GLU A 598 -5.92 18.23 18.69
N TYR A 599 -4.69 18.21 18.19
CA TYR A 599 -3.78 17.08 18.19
C TYR A 599 -2.49 17.48 18.92
N ASP A 600 -1.86 16.53 19.59
CA ASP A 600 -0.52 16.76 20.13
C ASP A 600 0.50 16.38 19.04
N PHE A 601 1.19 17.37 18.51
CA PHE A 601 2.32 17.15 17.62
C PHE A 601 3.58 17.00 18.46
N PHE A 602 4.40 16.01 18.13
CA PHE A 602 5.60 15.63 18.84
C PHE A 602 6.79 15.71 17.89
N VAL A 603 7.90 16.26 18.39
CA VAL A 603 9.21 16.18 17.74
C VAL A 603 10.23 15.60 18.69
N MET A 604 11.11 14.77 18.16
CA MET A 604 12.30 14.26 18.83
C MET A 604 13.51 14.43 17.93
N VAL A 605 14.65 14.83 18.50
CA VAL A 605 15.96 14.70 17.85
C VAL A 605 16.72 13.57 18.55
N SER A 606 16.83 12.41 17.91
CA SER A 606 17.59 11.27 18.43
C SER A 606 19.06 11.32 17.98
N ASP A 607 19.95 10.70 18.77
CA ASP A 607 21.37 10.60 18.46
C ASP A 607 21.60 9.70 17.24
N TYR A 608 22.13 10.28 16.16
CA TYR A 608 22.38 9.58 14.91
C TYR A 608 23.32 8.37 15.08
N THR A 609 24.21 8.38 16.07
CA THR A 609 25.13 7.24 16.30
C THR A 609 24.40 5.94 16.66
N MET A 610 23.20 6.07 17.25
CA MET A 610 22.31 4.95 17.59
C MET A 610 21.27 4.65 16.50
N ASP A 611 21.09 5.56 15.54
CA ASP A 611 20.09 5.43 14.47
C ASP A 611 20.70 4.96 13.14
N ARG A 612 22.01 5.19 12.95
CA ARG A 612 22.70 5.02 11.67
C ARG A 612 22.67 3.58 11.15
N VAL A 613 22.56 3.47 9.83
CA VAL A 613 22.77 2.23 9.06
C VAL A 613 23.88 2.53 8.05
N GLU A 614 24.97 1.75 8.07
CA GLU A 614 26.23 2.12 7.40
C GLU A 614 26.10 2.34 5.88
N ASP A 615 25.20 1.63 5.20
CA ASP A 615 25.04 1.70 3.74
C ASP A 615 23.95 2.69 3.28
N PHE A 616 23.43 3.50 4.21
CA PHE A 616 22.42 4.50 3.88
C PHE A 616 23.05 5.76 3.29
N ASP A 617 22.61 6.14 2.09
CA ASP A 617 22.98 7.39 1.44
C ASP A 617 21.73 8.21 1.15
N GLU A 618 21.65 9.37 1.80
CA GLU A 618 20.52 10.31 1.72
C GLU A 618 20.38 10.95 0.35
N ASN A 619 21.45 10.97 -0.45
CA ASN A 619 21.48 11.62 -1.75
C ASN A 619 21.00 10.71 -2.89
N VAL A 620 20.69 9.45 -2.60
CA VAL A 620 20.17 8.51 -3.60
C VAL A 620 18.68 8.79 -3.84
N ASN A 621 18.31 8.93 -5.11
CA ASN A 621 16.92 9.12 -5.54
C ASN A 621 16.01 7.98 -5.04
N CYS A 622 14.70 8.24 -4.93
CA CYS A 622 13.69 7.27 -4.47
C CYS A 622 13.75 6.94 -2.95
N ASN A 623 14.07 7.94 -2.13
CA ASN A 623 14.26 7.82 -0.67
C ASN A 623 13.22 8.60 0.16
N ASP A 624 12.11 8.97 -0.43
CA ASP A 624 11.13 9.89 0.16
C ASP A 624 9.88 9.20 0.73
N ALA A 625 9.77 7.88 0.64
CA ALA A 625 8.70 7.09 1.27
C ALA A 625 9.23 5.94 2.14
N HIS A 626 10.48 6.04 2.58
CA HIS A 626 11.16 4.94 3.27
C HIS A 626 10.54 4.56 4.61
N SER A 627 9.73 5.42 5.25
CA SER A 627 9.08 5.09 6.52
C SER A 627 8.20 3.84 6.42
N PHE A 628 7.41 3.70 5.34
CA PHE A 628 6.54 2.53 5.12
C PHE A 628 7.04 1.57 4.06
N CYS A 629 7.94 2.01 3.18
CA CYS A 629 8.38 1.21 2.04
C CYS A 629 9.85 0.80 2.11
N GLY A 630 10.61 1.22 3.12
CA GLY A 630 12.04 0.97 3.19
C GLY A 630 12.79 1.52 1.97
N LEU A 631 13.88 0.86 1.59
CA LEU A 631 14.68 1.22 0.43
C LEU A 631 14.85 0.05 -0.52
N ARG A 632 14.81 0.31 -1.83
CA ARG A 632 14.98 -0.70 -2.86
C ARG A 632 16.35 -1.36 -2.72
N ASP A 633 16.37 -2.68 -2.58
CA ASP A 633 17.58 -3.51 -2.49
C ASP A 633 18.58 -3.05 -1.42
N ARG A 634 18.10 -2.40 -0.34
CA ARG A 634 18.92 -1.87 0.76
C ARG A 634 18.26 -2.14 2.11
N ARG A 635 19.02 -1.94 3.18
CA ARG A 635 18.53 -1.98 4.55
C ARG A 635 17.58 -0.81 4.84
N TYR A 636 16.62 -1.02 5.73
CA TYR A 636 15.76 0.03 6.25
C TYR A 636 16.65 1.11 6.91
N PRO A 637 16.48 2.41 6.60
CA PRO A 637 17.47 3.44 6.89
C PRO A 637 17.41 3.99 8.34
N ASP A 638 17.07 3.14 9.30
CA ASP A 638 16.97 3.48 10.71
C ASP A 638 17.13 2.21 11.55
N ALA A 639 18.19 2.15 12.36
CA ALA A 639 18.51 1.00 13.20
C ALA A 639 17.50 0.80 14.34
N ARG A 640 16.72 1.82 14.70
CA ARG A 640 15.68 1.72 15.73
C ARG A 640 14.52 0.83 15.27
N SER A 641 13.74 0.33 16.24
CA SER A 641 12.47 -0.33 15.91
C SER A 641 11.53 0.65 15.22
N MET A 642 10.81 0.17 14.22
CA MET A 642 9.84 0.99 13.50
C MET A 642 8.73 1.43 14.45
N GLY A 643 8.49 2.74 14.50
CA GLY A 643 7.59 3.38 15.48
C GLY A 643 8.29 3.95 16.71
N TYR A 644 9.61 3.85 16.82
CA TYR A 644 10.37 4.52 17.88
C TYR A 644 10.07 6.04 17.94
N PRO A 645 9.81 6.61 19.13
CA PRO A 645 9.95 6.00 20.46
C PRO A 645 8.65 5.40 21.04
N PHE A 646 7.59 5.28 20.24
CA PHE A 646 6.24 4.95 20.70
C PHE A 646 5.85 3.49 20.53
N ASP A 647 6.65 2.65 19.91
CA ASP A 647 6.35 1.22 19.73
C ASP A 647 6.37 0.46 21.07
N ARG A 648 7.22 0.86 22.02
CA ARG A 648 7.34 0.23 23.34
C ARG A 648 6.45 0.87 24.41
N PHE A 649 6.17 0.11 25.45
CA PHE A 649 5.41 0.59 26.60
C PHE A 649 6.26 1.50 27.48
N THR A 650 5.59 2.35 28.25
CA THR A 650 6.21 3.24 29.23
C THR A 650 5.77 2.87 30.64
N ALA A 651 6.49 3.36 31.65
CA ALA A 651 6.08 3.20 33.04
C ALA A 651 4.66 3.77 33.28
N GLY A 652 3.86 3.10 34.11
CA GLY A 652 2.49 3.52 34.40
C GLY A 652 2.36 4.88 35.11
N THR A 653 3.48 5.44 35.58
CA THR A 653 3.57 6.79 36.15
C THR A 653 3.51 7.90 35.09
N ILE A 654 3.71 7.57 33.81
CA ILE A 654 3.63 8.53 32.70
C ILE A 654 2.17 8.62 32.25
N GLY A 655 1.47 9.66 32.69
CA GLY A 655 0.04 9.87 32.46
C GLY A 655 -0.29 10.54 31.13
N SER A 656 0.59 11.42 30.65
CA SER A 656 0.41 12.20 29.42
C SER A 656 1.66 12.18 28.53
N LEU A 657 1.50 12.57 27.26
CA LEU A 657 2.64 12.76 26.36
C LEU A 657 3.60 13.86 26.87
N LEU A 658 3.09 14.89 27.55
CA LEU A 658 3.92 15.91 28.18
C LEU A 658 4.81 15.33 29.30
N ASP A 659 4.25 14.43 30.12
CA ASP A 659 5.02 13.73 31.16
C ASP A 659 6.11 12.85 30.55
N PHE A 660 5.83 12.22 29.40
CA PHE A 660 6.82 11.43 28.66
C PHE A 660 8.00 12.29 28.19
N THR A 661 7.74 13.51 27.70
CA THR A 661 8.80 14.38 27.17
C THR A 661 9.57 15.16 28.22
N LYS A 662 8.97 15.41 29.39
CA LYS A 662 9.52 16.28 30.44
C LYS A 662 10.98 15.95 30.85
N PRO A 663 11.43 14.68 30.94
CA PRO A 663 12.81 14.37 31.30
C PRO A 663 13.83 14.62 30.18
N TYR A 664 13.40 14.85 28.94
CA TYR A 664 14.24 14.81 27.75
C TYR A 664 14.27 16.16 27.04
N VAL A 665 15.41 16.85 27.07
CA VAL A 665 15.57 18.16 26.41
C VAL A 665 15.50 18.08 24.89
N ASN A 666 15.71 16.89 24.31
CA ASN A 666 15.69 16.64 22.87
C ASN A 666 14.28 16.33 22.32
N MET A 667 13.23 16.49 23.13
CA MET A 667 11.84 16.26 22.75
C MET A 667 10.99 17.49 23.05
N LEU A 668 9.98 17.75 22.21
CA LEU A 668 8.99 18.78 22.48
C LEU A 668 7.61 18.38 21.94
N VAL A 669 6.57 18.81 22.64
CA VAL A 669 5.16 18.62 22.25
C VAL A 669 4.55 19.98 21.99
N THR A 670 3.72 20.09 20.97
CA THR A 670 3.00 21.32 20.63
C THR A 670 1.57 20.98 20.22
N PRO A 671 0.54 21.61 20.84
CA PRO A 671 -0.83 21.42 20.41
C PRO A 671 -1.05 22.10 19.05
N VAL A 672 -1.63 21.36 18.11
CA VAL A 672 -1.94 21.85 16.75
C VAL A 672 -3.41 21.62 16.48
N LYS A 673 -4.10 22.66 16.00
CA LYS A 673 -5.51 22.58 15.59
C LYS A 673 -5.61 22.30 14.10
N ILE A 674 -6.31 21.24 13.71
CA ILE A 674 -6.59 20.91 12.31
C ILE A 674 -8.05 21.21 12.01
N ARG A 675 -8.29 22.19 11.12
CA ARG A 675 -9.63 22.63 10.70
C ARG A 675 -9.97 22.12 9.32
N PHE A 676 -11.10 21.43 9.23
CA PHE A 676 -11.67 20.98 7.98
C PHE A 676 -12.57 22.05 7.38
N THR A 677 -12.28 22.47 6.16
CA THR A 677 -13.15 23.37 5.39
C THR A 677 -13.93 22.54 4.37
N ASN A 678 -15.26 22.52 4.48
CA ASN A 678 -16.12 21.79 3.56
C ASN A 678 -16.26 22.55 2.22
N THR A 679 -15.16 22.67 1.50
CA THR A 679 -15.06 23.33 0.20
C THR A 679 -14.27 22.43 -0.74
N VAL A 680 -14.75 22.32 -1.97
CA VAL A 680 -14.10 21.57 -3.04
C VAL A 680 -13.25 22.53 -3.86
N ILE A 681 -11.95 22.25 -3.94
CA ILE A 681 -10.99 23.03 -4.73
C ILE A 681 -10.49 22.15 -5.88
N ALA A 682 -10.55 22.63 -7.12
CA ALA A 682 -9.98 21.92 -8.25
C ALA A 682 -8.44 21.91 -8.16
N ARG A 683 -7.81 20.76 -8.45
CA ARG A 683 -6.37 20.70 -8.66
C ARG A 683 -6.01 21.53 -9.90
N ALA A 684 -5.10 22.48 -9.71
CA ALA A 684 -4.55 23.31 -10.79
C ALA A 684 -3.70 22.50 -11.77
#